data_AF-A0A936DHD5-F1
#
_entry.id   AF-A0A936DHD5-F1
#
_cell.length_a   1.000
_cell.length_b   1.000
_cell.length_c   1.000
_cell.angle_alpha   90.00
_cell.angle_beta   90.00
_cell.angle_gamma   90.00
#
_symmetry.space_group_name_H-M   'P 1'
#
loop_
_entity.id
_entity.type
_entity.pdbx_description
1 polymer ?
#
loop_
_entity_poly.entity_id
_entity_poly.type
_entity_poly.pdbx_seq_one_letter_code
_entity_poly.pdbx_strand_id
1 'polypeptide(L)'
;MKVKQDAAYRAYISGLERTEAVRIKDVREQPVVVGGRTTIRMFVGEGDRGHPRMLTAMPPATDANPPALEFDPPTIPTNVDELRAALTQVLGKHRKALDPEALRGLPEEGRRYARNSIIAQRRLQFFANARSALAAWVKARKFPRNQQGAGLRAIRELEDASFVGVIEFDDEDTDTYHSYNHDAAFVHYLEQMLAGLPLDGTPAMAVLSPASQESVRRQRAQATAHLDAIMRSKYVFEPALDERDVEQGVGALLIDRETRMIASVVPAGDPLVPEYEVLRVDPASRHRHAGAWIYRDGDTLRLQDGTKVSVDDDLVRSAKRDAEQLTFMRAPKDKRLRRDVALDWDGDGIVSTEPIEWVSWAGHCDVKGVMEALGLALREQPTLSEYRADTGATETYDRSLLLEMVASVIELGSDYRSLDGTDEGQTGESWFGGARNDSRSDQLAFATKTGRAFTWPPRSRGDAFEVVGLQLDGTKVRDLDGAFGRFLPDLRQVDFADNPRFVRTRDGDANEIDVTDGVIQAEIDLYQLDRTGEIERVRKRITLDLRAGAKGPEDGMFLLGSQVADAGERRITKVFYDPRDRSIVKRDEWAEHSGRRVRVRISADEHRVALAAKRNVTLTREARYDDPGMYQTLLDHALRKGQPICADTDERAPVWNGMVTRLEVERVAINDAAGVEQWRITIDARFGQAQLEYLMRRGDDGEPAAWCPVRRANAQLGWPDFLWQDLPDIASKALVDGRWMVNTTMFDRGMITIERDRSVEGGFYVHDDHVKNVYELVWCTLSGHHWTIIHDGKRHGFTDKRAWTDARKELERLRKALAFAE
;
A
#
# COMPACT_ATOMS: atom_id res chain seq x y z
N MET A 1 -38.10 -11.70 -24.25
CA MET A 1 -38.23 -13.10 -23.82
C MET A 1 -38.82 -13.15 -22.40
N LYS A 2 -39.91 -13.91 -22.17
CA LYS A 2 -40.53 -14.13 -20.83
C LYS A 2 -40.68 -15.62 -20.55
N VAL A 3 -40.47 -16.07 -19.32
CA VAL A 3 -40.65 -17.50 -18.96
C VAL A 3 -42.14 -17.84 -18.85
N LYS A 4 -42.57 -18.93 -19.50
CA LYS A 4 -43.97 -19.41 -19.52
C LYS A 4 -44.29 -20.41 -18.41
N GLN A 5 -43.32 -21.18 -17.94
CA GLN A 5 -43.49 -22.20 -16.89
C GLN A 5 -42.26 -22.21 -15.97
N ASP A 6 -42.43 -21.89 -14.68
CA ASP A 6 -41.34 -21.91 -13.68
C ASP A 6 -41.75 -22.36 -12.27
N ALA A 7 -43.02 -22.73 -12.03
CA ALA A 7 -43.54 -22.95 -10.68
C ALA A 7 -42.79 -24.05 -9.90
N ALA A 8 -42.56 -25.22 -10.52
CA ALA A 8 -41.81 -26.32 -9.90
C ALA A 8 -40.34 -25.94 -9.65
N TYR A 9 -39.74 -25.17 -10.56
CA TYR A 9 -38.38 -24.69 -10.46
C TYR A 9 -38.22 -23.66 -9.31
N ARG A 10 -39.11 -22.67 -9.22
CA ARG A 10 -39.15 -21.68 -8.12
C ARG A 10 -39.47 -22.32 -6.77
N ALA A 11 -40.39 -23.28 -6.74
CA ALA A 11 -40.76 -24.00 -5.53
C ALA A 11 -39.58 -24.81 -4.98
N TYR A 12 -38.82 -25.48 -5.85
CA TYR A 12 -37.64 -26.24 -5.43
C TYR A 12 -36.57 -25.34 -4.83
N ILE A 13 -36.23 -24.22 -5.50
CA ILE A 13 -35.23 -23.26 -4.99
C ILE A 13 -35.65 -22.67 -3.65
N SER A 14 -36.92 -22.29 -3.52
CA SER A 14 -37.46 -21.79 -2.24
C SER A 14 -37.49 -22.86 -1.14
N GLY A 15 -37.42 -24.14 -1.51
CA GLY A 15 -37.40 -25.29 -0.60
C GLY A 15 -36.01 -25.75 -0.17
N LEU A 16 -34.92 -25.27 -0.80
CA LEU A 16 -33.54 -25.67 -0.50
C LEU A 16 -33.14 -25.44 0.96
N GLU A 17 -33.72 -24.40 1.59
CA GLU A 17 -33.46 -24.00 2.99
C GLU A 17 -34.00 -24.99 4.04
N ARG A 18 -34.79 -26.00 3.63
CA ARG A 18 -35.55 -26.86 4.56
C ARG A 18 -34.98 -28.26 4.74
N THR A 19 -33.89 -28.61 4.05
CA THR A 19 -33.39 -29.99 4.04
C THR A 19 -31.90 -30.10 4.36
N GLU A 20 -31.00 -29.39 3.65
CA GLU A 20 -29.53 -29.60 3.77
C GLU A 20 -28.67 -28.35 3.48
N ALA A 21 -29.26 -27.25 2.99
CA ALA A 21 -28.54 -26.01 2.65
C ALA A 21 -28.94 -24.87 3.60
N VAL A 22 -28.01 -23.94 3.85
CA VAL A 22 -28.32 -22.69 4.57
C VAL A 22 -28.36 -21.53 3.59
N ARG A 23 -29.25 -20.57 3.82
CA ARG A 23 -29.18 -19.30 3.09
C ARG A 23 -28.03 -18.48 3.64
N ILE A 24 -27.04 -18.16 2.80
CA ILE A 24 -25.83 -17.46 3.23
C ILE A 24 -26.15 -16.13 3.91
N LYS A 25 -27.15 -15.40 3.41
CA LYS A 25 -27.61 -14.15 4.02
C LYS A 25 -27.93 -14.26 5.52
N ASP A 26 -28.41 -15.42 5.97
CA ASP A 26 -28.89 -15.62 7.33
C ASP A 26 -27.76 -16.02 8.30
N VAL A 27 -26.56 -16.34 7.78
CA VAL A 27 -25.41 -16.81 8.56
C VAL A 27 -24.13 -15.98 8.33
N ARG A 28 -24.04 -15.20 7.25
CA ARG A 28 -22.84 -14.46 6.82
C ARG A 28 -22.33 -13.35 7.77
N GLU A 29 -23.11 -13.01 8.81
CA GLU A 29 -22.70 -12.07 9.86
C GLU A 29 -21.89 -12.75 10.99
N GLN A 30 -21.83 -14.09 10.98
CA GLN A 30 -21.01 -14.84 11.91
C GLN A 30 -19.52 -14.64 11.60
N PRO A 31 -18.70 -14.36 12.64
CA PRO A 31 -17.27 -14.26 12.47
C PRO A 31 -16.65 -15.60 12.07
N VAL A 32 -15.59 -15.54 11.27
CA VAL A 32 -14.71 -16.68 10.93
C VAL A 32 -13.33 -16.42 11.51
N VAL A 33 -12.62 -17.48 11.91
CA VAL A 33 -11.23 -17.38 12.39
C VAL A 33 -10.31 -17.88 11.28
N VAL A 34 -9.25 -17.12 11.01
CA VAL A 34 -8.25 -17.43 9.97
C VAL A 34 -6.84 -17.43 10.57
N GLY A 35 -6.00 -18.35 10.12
CA GLY A 35 -4.63 -18.52 10.58
C GLY A 35 -4.52 -18.80 12.09
N GLY A 36 -5.60 -19.28 12.72
CA GLY A 36 -5.71 -19.47 14.16
C GLY A 36 -5.52 -18.19 15.01
N ARG A 37 -5.53 -16.99 14.41
CA ARG A 37 -5.15 -15.73 15.07
C ARG A 37 -6.06 -14.55 14.80
N THR A 38 -6.69 -14.48 13.63
CA THR A 38 -7.50 -13.33 13.23
C THR A 38 -8.97 -13.71 13.15
N THR A 39 -9.82 -12.90 13.77
CA THR A 39 -11.27 -12.96 13.60
C THR A 39 -11.67 -12.00 12.49
N ILE A 40 -12.45 -12.48 11.53
CA ILE A 40 -12.96 -11.68 10.41
C ILE A 40 -14.48 -11.77 10.36
N ARG A 41 -15.13 -10.61 10.23
CA ARG A 41 -16.56 -10.51 9.87
C ARG A 41 -16.60 -9.92 8.48
N MET A 42 -17.37 -10.53 7.57
CA MET A 42 -17.57 -10.02 6.20
C MET A 42 -18.84 -9.20 6.06
N PHE A 43 -19.76 -9.33 7.02
CA PHE A 43 -21.00 -8.57 7.09
C PHE A 43 -21.24 -8.11 8.53
N VAL A 44 -21.61 -6.85 8.70
CA VAL A 44 -21.90 -6.26 10.01
C VAL A 44 -23.31 -5.68 10.02
N GLY A 45 -24.11 -6.11 11.01
CA GLY A 45 -25.44 -5.58 11.26
C GLY A 45 -25.38 -4.24 11.99
N GLU A 46 -25.51 -3.14 11.25
CA GLU A 46 -25.81 -1.81 11.81
C GLU A 46 -27.24 -1.44 11.37
N GLY A 47 -28.22 -1.67 12.25
CA GLY A 47 -29.66 -1.53 11.96
C GLY A 47 -30.33 -2.85 11.52
N ASP A 48 -31.37 -2.77 10.68
CA ASP A 48 -32.22 -3.93 10.31
C ASP A 48 -31.58 -4.88 9.25
N ARG A 49 -30.39 -4.58 8.71
CA ARG A 49 -29.74 -5.36 7.63
C ARG A 49 -28.20 -5.32 7.71
N GLY A 50 -27.56 -6.48 7.66
CA GLY A 50 -26.10 -6.58 7.47
C GLY A 50 -25.64 -6.04 6.12
N HIS A 51 -24.67 -5.13 6.13
CA HIS A 51 -23.99 -4.56 4.96
C HIS A 51 -22.58 -5.19 4.81
N PRO A 52 -21.99 -5.21 3.59
CA PRO A 52 -20.66 -5.78 3.40
C PRO A 52 -19.62 -4.91 4.10
N ARG A 53 -18.89 -5.51 5.03
CA ARG A 53 -17.81 -4.90 5.80
C ARG A 53 -16.86 -5.99 6.26
N MET A 54 -15.65 -6.02 5.73
CA MET A 54 -14.56 -6.86 6.17
C MET A 54 -13.91 -6.20 7.39
N LEU A 55 -14.43 -6.54 8.57
CA LEU A 55 -13.89 -6.09 9.84
C LEU A 55 -12.97 -7.17 10.40
N THR A 56 -11.70 -6.82 10.56
CA THR A 56 -10.69 -7.71 11.13
C THR A 56 -10.36 -7.35 12.58
N ALA A 57 -10.02 -8.35 13.37
CA ALA A 57 -9.52 -8.18 14.73
C ALA A 57 -8.58 -9.33 15.10
N MET A 58 -7.53 -9.02 15.86
CA MET A 58 -6.56 -10.01 16.32
C MET A 58 -6.53 -10.07 17.86
N PRO A 59 -7.58 -10.64 18.49
CA PRO A 59 -7.74 -10.64 19.94
C PRO A 59 -6.68 -11.50 20.63
N PRO A 60 -6.20 -11.14 21.84
CA PRO A 60 -5.22 -11.93 22.56
C PRO A 60 -5.63 -13.40 22.68
N ALA A 61 -4.66 -14.30 22.51
CA ALA A 61 -4.94 -15.73 22.62
C ALA A 61 -5.38 -16.10 24.03
N THR A 62 -6.35 -17.02 24.13
CA THR A 62 -6.88 -17.48 25.41
C THR A 62 -5.88 -18.41 26.11
N ASP A 63 -5.46 -18.05 27.32
CA ASP A 63 -4.71 -18.96 28.20
C ASP A 63 -5.68 -19.89 28.94
N ALA A 64 -5.81 -21.13 28.46
CA ALA A 64 -6.74 -22.10 29.04
C ALA A 64 -6.37 -22.49 30.49
N ASN A 65 -5.12 -22.31 30.91
CA ASN A 65 -4.63 -22.70 32.24
C ASN A 65 -3.67 -21.63 32.79
N PRO A 66 -4.17 -20.45 33.20
CA PRO A 66 -3.32 -19.35 33.64
C PRO A 66 -2.66 -19.68 34.99
N PRO A 67 -1.33 -19.57 35.11
CA PRO A 67 -0.62 -19.81 36.36
C PRO A 67 -0.78 -18.62 37.31
N ALA A 68 -0.67 -18.86 38.62
CA ALA A 68 -0.60 -17.80 39.62
C ALA A 68 0.80 -17.15 39.58
N LEU A 69 0.91 -15.97 38.95
CA LEU A 69 2.15 -15.21 38.78
C LEU A 69 2.29 -14.10 39.81
N GLU A 70 2.21 -14.47 41.09
CA GLU A 70 2.32 -13.53 42.20
C GLU A 70 3.76 -13.00 42.34
N PHE A 71 3.88 -11.73 42.71
CA PHE A 71 5.14 -11.14 43.14
C PHE A 71 5.21 -11.10 44.67
N ASP A 72 5.63 -12.23 45.26
CA ASP A 72 5.74 -12.42 46.71
C ASP A 72 7.18 -12.78 47.11
N PRO A 73 8.06 -11.79 47.35
CA PRO A 73 9.39 -12.05 47.84
C PRO A 73 9.35 -12.47 49.32
N PRO A 74 10.29 -13.33 49.77
CA PRO A 74 10.33 -13.83 51.15
C PRO A 74 10.53 -12.73 52.20
N THR A 75 11.05 -11.57 51.79
CA THR A 75 11.17 -10.37 52.60
C THR A 75 10.84 -9.17 51.72
N ILE A 76 10.09 -8.21 52.27
CA ILE A 76 9.75 -6.99 51.56
C ILE A 76 11.03 -6.18 51.35
N PRO A 77 11.40 -5.85 50.10
CA PRO A 77 12.55 -5.00 49.81
C PRO A 77 12.44 -3.65 50.52
N THR A 78 13.56 -3.16 51.04
CA THR A 78 13.67 -1.87 51.73
C THR A 78 14.44 -0.83 50.93
N ASN A 79 15.03 -1.22 49.81
CA ASN A 79 15.70 -0.34 48.84
C ASN A 79 15.62 -0.90 47.42
N VAL A 80 16.06 -0.12 46.43
CA VAL A 80 15.99 -0.49 44.99
C VAL A 80 16.84 -1.72 44.65
N ASP A 81 18.01 -1.89 45.26
CA ASP A 81 18.89 -3.03 44.99
C ASP A 81 18.27 -4.34 45.48
N GLU A 82 17.68 -4.32 46.68
CA GLU A 82 16.88 -5.42 47.21
C GLU A 82 15.65 -5.70 46.33
N LEU A 83 15.02 -4.67 45.77
CA LEU A 83 13.90 -4.84 44.86
C LEU A 83 14.33 -5.52 43.55
N ARG A 84 15.47 -5.13 42.96
CA ARG A 84 16.04 -5.79 41.77
C ARG A 84 16.37 -7.26 42.04
N ALA A 85 16.97 -7.54 43.19
CA ALA A 85 17.27 -8.91 43.61
C ALA A 85 15.98 -9.74 43.77
N ALA A 86 14.96 -9.18 44.42
CA ALA A 86 13.65 -9.80 44.59
C ALA A 86 12.94 -10.06 43.26
N LEU A 87 12.91 -9.08 42.36
CA LEU A 87 12.34 -9.22 41.01
C LEU A 87 13.02 -10.36 40.25
N THR A 88 14.35 -10.37 40.22
CA THR A 88 15.13 -11.42 39.53
C THR A 88 14.88 -12.79 40.15
N GLN A 89 14.85 -12.89 41.48
CA GLN A 89 14.61 -14.13 42.19
C GLN A 89 13.21 -14.69 41.91
N VAL A 90 12.16 -13.86 42.06
CA VAL A 90 10.77 -14.31 41.88
C VAL A 90 10.48 -14.61 40.41
N LEU A 91 10.98 -13.80 39.48
CA LEU A 91 10.90 -14.09 38.05
C LEU A 91 11.58 -15.43 37.71
N GLY A 92 12.74 -15.71 38.32
CA GLY A 92 13.44 -16.98 38.20
C GLY A 92 12.63 -18.18 38.73
N LYS A 93 11.85 -18.02 39.80
CA LYS A 93 10.92 -19.06 40.29
C LYS A 93 9.81 -19.35 39.28
N HIS A 94 9.31 -18.32 38.61
CA HIS A 94 8.27 -18.42 37.59
C HIS A 94 8.79 -18.80 36.20
N ARG A 95 10.09 -19.00 36.02
CA ARG A 95 10.73 -19.26 34.70
C ARG A 95 9.99 -20.32 33.89
N LYS A 96 9.64 -21.47 34.51
CA LYS A 96 8.91 -22.54 33.82
C LYS A 96 7.52 -22.12 33.35
N ALA A 97 6.82 -21.26 34.09
CA ALA A 97 5.49 -20.78 33.72
C ALA A 97 5.54 -19.72 32.60
N LEU A 98 6.68 -19.06 32.45
CA LEU A 98 6.97 -18.02 31.44
C LEU A 98 7.75 -18.56 30.24
N ASP A 99 8.03 -19.88 30.22
CA ASP A 99 8.73 -20.55 29.14
C ASP A 99 7.73 -20.94 28.03
N PRO A 100 7.99 -20.58 26.77
CA PRO A 100 7.16 -21.02 25.65
C PRO A 100 6.94 -22.55 25.58
N GLU A 101 7.90 -23.36 26.03
CA GLU A 101 7.79 -24.83 26.04
C GLU A 101 6.76 -25.38 27.05
N ALA A 102 6.31 -24.56 27.99
CA ALA A 102 5.31 -24.96 28.97
C ALA A 102 3.88 -25.04 28.40
N LEU A 103 3.63 -24.42 27.24
CA LEU A 103 2.33 -24.40 26.60
C LEU A 103 2.16 -25.65 25.71
N ARG A 104 1.43 -26.65 26.21
CA ARG A 104 1.11 -27.90 25.49
C ARG A 104 -0.31 -27.88 24.94
N GLY A 105 -0.52 -28.55 23.81
CA GLY A 105 -1.86 -28.72 23.23
C GLY A 105 -2.45 -27.47 22.57
N LEU A 106 -1.59 -26.51 22.19
CA LEU A 106 -2.01 -25.40 21.35
C LEU A 106 -2.46 -25.91 19.97
N PRO A 107 -3.40 -25.21 19.30
CA PRO A 107 -3.79 -25.51 17.91
C PRO A 107 -2.57 -25.58 16.98
N GLU A 108 -2.70 -26.30 15.86
CA GLU A 108 -1.66 -26.35 14.83
C GLU A 108 -1.61 -25.04 14.04
N GLU A 109 -2.75 -24.59 13.53
CA GLU A 109 -2.92 -23.27 12.93
C GLU A 109 -2.79 -22.18 14.01
N GLY A 110 -1.99 -21.13 13.76
CA GLY A 110 -1.75 -20.05 14.71
C GLY A 110 -1.00 -20.43 15.99
N ARG A 111 -0.28 -21.57 16.00
CA ARG A 111 0.42 -22.07 17.19
C ARG A 111 1.40 -21.05 17.77
N ARG A 112 2.20 -20.41 16.93
CA ARG A 112 3.22 -19.44 17.36
C ARG A 112 2.55 -18.17 17.87
N TYR A 113 1.51 -17.69 17.21
CA TYR A 113 0.68 -16.58 17.70
C TYR A 113 0.15 -16.87 19.11
N ALA A 114 -0.51 -18.01 19.31
CA ALA A 114 -1.08 -18.38 20.61
C ALA A 114 0.00 -18.46 21.70
N ARG A 115 1.12 -19.11 21.40
CA ARG A 115 2.28 -19.20 22.28
C ARG A 115 2.83 -17.84 22.67
N ASN A 116 3.11 -16.99 21.68
CA ASN A 116 3.73 -15.68 21.89
C ASN A 116 2.78 -14.76 22.69
N SER A 117 1.49 -14.74 22.32
CA SER A 117 0.48 -13.92 22.99
C SER A 117 0.29 -14.32 24.46
N ILE A 118 0.19 -15.62 24.77
CA ILE A 118 0.03 -16.09 26.15
C ILE A 118 1.27 -15.79 26.99
N ILE A 119 2.49 -16.03 26.48
CA ILE A 119 3.72 -15.75 27.23
C ILE A 119 3.87 -14.24 27.49
N ALA A 120 3.54 -13.40 26.51
CA ALA A 120 3.57 -11.95 26.70
C ALA A 120 2.57 -11.49 27.75
N GLN A 121 1.32 -11.98 27.71
CA GLN A 121 0.31 -11.71 28.74
C GLN A 121 0.79 -12.11 30.15
N ARG A 122 1.39 -13.30 30.29
CA ARG A 122 1.95 -13.78 31.57
C ARG A 122 3.08 -12.89 32.10
N ARG A 123 4.01 -12.47 31.24
CA ARG A 123 5.10 -11.53 31.61
C ARG A 123 4.54 -10.19 32.07
N LEU A 124 3.62 -9.61 31.31
CA LEU A 124 2.97 -8.33 31.64
C LEU A 124 2.21 -8.42 32.96
N GLN A 125 1.50 -9.53 33.22
CA GLN A 125 0.79 -9.75 34.48
C GLN A 125 1.75 -9.80 35.68
N PHE A 126 2.89 -10.48 35.56
CA PHE A 126 3.91 -10.52 36.61
C PHE A 126 4.41 -9.11 36.97
N PHE A 127 4.75 -8.28 35.98
CA PHE A 127 5.24 -6.93 36.23
C PHE A 127 4.14 -5.96 36.69
N ALA A 128 2.89 -6.15 36.27
CA ALA A 128 1.73 -5.45 36.83
C ALA A 128 1.54 -5.76 38.33
N ASN A 129 1.72 -7.03 38.73
CA ASN A 129 1.69 -7.45 40.13
C ASN A 129 2.85 -6.82 40.92
N ALA A 130 4.04 -6.75 40.33
CA ALA A 130 5.20 -6.10 40.96
C ALA A 130 4.99 -4.59 41.19
N ARG A 131 4.45 -3.87 40.20
CA ARG A 131 4.07 -2.45 40.34
C ARG A 131 3.05 -2.25 41.46
N SER A 132 2.04 -3.12 41.52
CA SER A 132 1.00 -3.08 42.55
C SER A 132 1.57 -3.32 43.95
N ALA A 133 2.49 -4.28 44.09
CA ALA A 133 3.18 -4.55 45.34
C ALA A 133 4.04 -3.36 45.81
N LEU A 134 4.85 -2.78 44.90
CA LEU A 134 5.65 -1.59 45.20
C LEU A 134 4.77 -0.44 45.70
N ALA A 135 3.66 -0.15 45.01
CA ALA A 135 2.72 0.88 45.42
C ALA A 135 2.14 0.62 46.82
N ALA A 136 1.79 -0.64 47.12
CA ALA A 136 1.30 -1.04 48.43
C ALA A 136 2.38 -0.89 49.53
N TRP A 137 3.63 -1.25 49.26
CA TRP A 137 4.74 -1.13 50.21
C TRP A 137 5.11 0.32 50.49
N VAL A 138 5.10 1.20 49.48
CA VAL A 138 5.28 2.64 49.67
C VAL A 138 4.16 3.22 50.53
N LYS A 139 2.90 2.88 50.24
CA LYS A 139 1.73 3.32 51.04
C LYS A 139 1.83 2.84 52.49
N ALA A 140 2.28 1.60 52.70
CA ALA A 140 2.49 1.01 54.02
C ALA A 140 3.81 1.45 54.71
N ARG A 141 4.60 2.35 54.09
CA ARG A 141 5.92 2.81 54.57
C ARG A 141 6.94 1.69 54.79
N LYS A 142 6.80 0.58 54.07
CA LYS A 142 7.73 -0.55 54.05
C LYS A 142 8.82 -0.38 52.98
N PHE A 143 8.58 0.46 51.97
CA PHE A 143 9.55 0.88 50.96
C PHE A 143 9.70 2.42 51.00
N PRO A 144 10.93 2.98 50.92
CA PRO A 144 11.14 4.43 51.00
C PRO A 144 10.49 5.19 49.84
N ARG A 145 9.67 6.21 50.15
CA ARG A 145 8.97 7.02 49.14
C ARG A 145 9.91 7.75 48.18
N ASN A 146 11.06 8.21 48.67
CA ASN A 146 12.09 8.86 47.85
C ASN A 146 12.77 7.93 46.86
N GLN A 147 12.64 6.61 47.03
CA GLN A 147 13.15 5.60 46.10
C GLN A 147 12.07 5.05 45.15
N GLN A 148 10.83 5.53 45.25
CA GLN A 148 9.72 5.02 44.44
C GLN A 148 10.00 5.11 42.93
N GLY A 149 10.54 6.24 42.44
CA GLY A 149 10.89 6.42 41.03
C GLY A 149 11.95 5.41 40.56
N ALA A 150 13.05 5.29 41.30
CA ALA A 150 14.09 4.29 41.01
C ALA A 150 13.59 2.84 41.11
N GLY A 151 12.60 2.56 41.96
CA GLY A 151 11.92 1.26 42.02
C GLY A 151 11.05 0.98 40.80
N LEU A 152 10.30 1.97 40.32
CA LEU A 152 9.54 1.87 39.06
C LEU A 152 10.49 1.67 37.86
N ARG A 153 11.60 2.41 37.84
CA ARG A 153 12.66 2.23 36.83
C ARG A 153 13.23 0.82 36.83
N ALA A 154 13.56 0.27 38.00
CA ALA A 154 14.04 -1.10 38.12
C ALA A 154 13.03 -2.15 37.61
N ILE A 155 11.73 -1.94 37.86
CA ILE A 155 10.66 -2.79 37.34
C ILE A 155 10.62 -2.69 35.81
N ARG A 156 10.64 -1.48 35.24
CA ARG A 156 10.57 -1.25 33.79
C ARG A 156 11.76 -1.83 33.04
N GLU A 157 12.97 -1.64 33.54
CA GLU A 157 14.19 -2.20 32.96
C GLU A 157 14.18 -3.75 32.94
N LEU A 158 13.69 -4.37 34.02
CA LEU A 158 13.56 -5.83 34.08
C LEU A 158 12.39 -6.36 33.24
N GLU A 159 11.34 -5.57 33.07
CA GLU A 159 10.25 -5.87 32.16
C GLU A 159 10.75 -5.93 30.71
N ASP A 160 11.44 -4.88 30.25
CA ASP A 160 12.02 -4.84 28.90
C ASP A 160 13.05 -5.97 28.70
N ALA A 161 13.92 -6.20 29.69
CA ALA A 161 14.87 -7.30 29.65
C ALA A 161 14.22 -8.69 29.60
N SER A 162 12.97 -8.84 30.05
CA SER A 162 12.25 -10.12 29.98
C SER A 162 11.79 -10.49 28.57
N PHE A 163 11.81 -9.55 27.63
CA PHE A 163 11.50 -9.75 26.21
C PHE A 163 12.74 -9.93 25.33
N VAL A 164 13.96 -9.88 25.90
CA VAL A 164 15.20 -10.25 25.21
C VAL A 164 15.16 -11.71 24.79
N GLY A 165 15.61 -12.00 23.57
CA GLY A 165 15.66 -13.33 22.99
C GLY A 165 15.03 -13.39 21.60
N VAL A 166 14.71 -14.61 21.17
CA VAL A 166 14.14 -14.89 19.85
C VAL A 166 12.64 -15.11 19.97
N ILE A 167 11.89 -14.47 19.08
CA ILE A 167 10.46 -14.73 18.84
C ILE A 167 10.27 -15.10 17.38
N GLU A 168 9.52 -16.17 17.14
CA GLU A 168 9.13 -16.61 15.79
C GLU A 168 7.61 -16.47 15.65
N PHE A 169 7.15 -16.06 14.46
CA PHE A 169 5.74 -15.88 14.11
C PHE A 169 5.27 -17.01 13.17
N ASP A 170 3.96 -17.26 13.08
CA ASP A 170 3.45 -18.26 12.13
C ASP A 170 3.75 -17.80 10.70
N ASP A 171 4.52 -18.59 9.98
CA ASP A 171 4.97 -18.30 8.62
C ASP A 171 3.98 -18.92 7.62
N GLU A 172 2.83 -18.27 7.51
CA GLU A 172 1.85 -18.59 6.48
C GLU A 172 2.20 -17.84 5.22
N ASP A 173 2.60 -18.58 4.20
CA ASP A 173 2.76 -18.02 2.88
C ASP A 173 1.44 -18.08 2.13
N THR A 174 1.08 -16.96 1.53
CA THR A 174 0.00 -16.99 0.54
C THR A 174 0.37 -17.82 -0.69
N ASP A 175 1.64 -18.23 -0.89
CA ASP A 175 2.17 -18.95 -2.08
C ASP A 175 1.81 -18.23 -3.39
N THR A 176 1.47 -16.96 -3.25
CA THR A 176 1.01 -16.06 -4.29
C THR A 176 1.86 -14.82 -4.20
N TYR A 177 2.07 -14.11 -5.31
CA TYR A 177 2.75 -12.80 -5.28
C TYR A 177 4.21 -12.79 -4.75
N HIS A 178 5.00 -13.86 -4.93
CA HIS A 178 6.45 -13.86 -4.56
C HIS A 178 7.35 -12.97 -5.42
N SER A 179 6.82 -12.53 -6.56
CA SER A 179 7.45 -11.86 -7.70
C SER A 179 6.67 -12.43 -8.88
N TYR A 180 5.64 -11.75 -9.38
CA TYR A 180 5.00 -12.26 -10.59
C TYR A 180 6.01 -12.22 -11.71
N ASN A 181 6.37 -13.40 -12.19
CA ASN A 181 6.57 -13.61 -13.61
C ASN A 181 5.36 -13.01 -14.34
N HIS A 182 5.49 -11.79 -14.83
CA HIS A 182 4.96 -11.31 -16.10
C HIS A 182 3.47 -11.53 -16.46
N ASP A 183 2.57 -11.81 -15.52
CA ASP A 183 1.10 -11.80 -15.74
C ASP A 183 0.43 -11.50 -14.39
N ALA A 184 0.19 -10.21 -14.11
CA ALA A 184 -0.26 -9.76 -12.79
C ALA A 184 -1.65 -10.32 -12.41
N ALA A 185 -1.75 -10.81 -11.17
CA ALA A 185 -2.97 -11.30 -10.53
C ALA A 185 -3.98 -10.16 -10.24
N PHE A 186 -5.19 -10.50 -9.76
CA PHE A 186 -6.41 -9.69 -9.51
C PHE A 186 -7.43 -9.60 -10.66
N VAL A 187 -7.04 -9.92 -11.89
CA VAL A 187 -7.93 -9.80 -13.05
C VAL A 187 -8.64 -11.11 -13.39
N HIS A 188 -8.05 -12.26 -13.06
CA HIS A 188 -8.55 -13.58 -13.49
C HIS A 188 -9.91 -13.91 -12.84
N TYR A 189 -10.06 -13.60 -11.55
CA TYR A 189 -11.35 -13.83 -10.89
C TYR A 189 -12.45 -12.92 -11.46
N LEU A 190 -12.11 -11.68 -11.86
CA LEU A 190 -13.06 -10.74 -12.49
C LEU A 190 -13.45 -11.23 -13.89
N GLU A 191 -12.49 -11.66 -14.70
CA GLU A 191 -12.73 -12.27 -16.01
C GLU A 191 -13.65 -13.51 -15.89
N GLN A 192 -13.36 -14.40 -14.93
CA GLN A 192 -14.18 -15.58 -14.67
C GLN A 192 -15.60 -15.21 -14.23
N MET A 193 -15.75 -14.29 -13.26
CA MET A 193 -17.05 -13.83 -12.77
C MET A 193 -17.85 -13.15 -13.88
N LEU A 194 -17.22 -12.29 -14.68
CA LEU A 194 -17.86 -11.60 -15.79
C LEU A 194 -18.32 -12.57 -16.87
N ALA A 195 -17.54 -13.61 -17.18
CA ALA A 195 -17.91 -14.65 -18.13
C ALA A 195 -19.13 -15.48 -17.64
N GLY A 196 -19.27 -15.65 -16.33
CA GLY A 196 -20.32 -16.44 -15.73
C GLY A 196 -21.66 -15.73 -15.49
N LEU A 197 -21.65 -14.40 -15.38
CA LEU A 197 -22.87 -13.59 -15.25
C LEU A 197 -23.74 -13.66 -16.53
N PRO A 198 -25.09 -13.69 -16.45
CA PRO A 198 -25.92 -13.73 -17.65
C PRO A 198 -25.87 -12.40 -18.42
N LEU A 199 -26.02 -12.47 -19.75
CA LEU A 199 -26.09 -11.32 -20.64
C LEU A 199 -27.55 -10.90 -20.89
N ASP A 200 -27.77 -9.62 -21.14
CA ASP A 200 -29.09 -9.11 -21.53
C ASP A 200 -29.63 -9.80 -22.79
N GLY A 201 -30.95 -9.99 -22.82
CA GLY A 201 -31.62 -10.67 -23.93
C GLY A 201 -31.46 -12.19 -23.97
N THR A 202 -30.64 -12.79 -23.10
CA THR A 202 -30.47 -14.25 -23.04
C THR A 202 -31.59 -14.95 -22.24
N PRO A 203 -31.86 -16.25 -22.51
CA PRO A 203 -32.74 -17.05 -21.66
C PRO A 203 -32.32 -17.07 -20.18
N ALA A 204 -31.00 -17.02 -19.92
CA ALA A 204 -30.45 -17.00 -18.57
C ALA A 204 -30.82 -15.72 -17.79
N MET A 205 -30.83 -14.56 -18.45
CA MET A 205 -31.33 -13.33 -17.82
C MET A 205 -32.85 -13.39 -17.60
N ALA A 206 -33.59 -14.01 -18.52
CA ALA A 206 -35.06 -14.07 -18.48
C ALA A 206 -35.62 -14.90 -17.31
N VAL A 207 -34.84 -15.83 -16.74
CA VAL A 207 -35.28 -16.63 -15.58
C VAL A 207 -35.18 -15.89 -14.24
N LEU A 208 -34.48 -14.75 -14.20
CA LEU A 208 -34.34 -13.91 -13.00
C LEU A 208 -35.54 -12.97 -12.84
N SER A 209 -35.89 -12.62 -11.60
CA SER A 209 -36.87 -11.56 -11.34
C SER A 209 -36.36 -10.19 -11.83
N PRO A 210 -37.23 -9.21 -12.11
CA PRO A 210 -36.79 -7.89 -12.57
C PRO A 210 -35.76 -7.21 -11.66
N ALA A 211 -35.91 -7.35 -10.34
CA ALA A 211 -34.96 -6.80 -9.38
C ALA A 211 -33.59 -7.49 -9.47
N SER A 212 -33.56 -8.81 -9.66
CA SER A 212 -32.32 -9.58 -9.83
C SER A 212 -31.66 -9.34 -11.18
N GLN A 213 -32.43 -9.11 -12.25
CA GLN A 213 -31.87 -8.70 -13.54
C GLN A 213 -31.10 -7.39 -13.40
N GLU A 214 -31.68 -6.42 -12.69
CA GLU A 214 -31.02 -5.13 -12.48
C GLU A 214 -29.80 -5.26 -11.55
N SER A 215 -29.87 -6.09 -10.52
CA SER A 215 -28.72 -6.43 -9.67
C SER A 215 -27.57 -7.05 -10.47
N VAL A 216 -27.86 -7.97 -11.41
CA VAL A 216 -26.83 -8.55 -12.30
C VAL A 216 -26.23 -7.49 -13.23
N ARG A 217 -27.04 -6.58 -13.79
CA ARG A 217 -26.52 -5.48 -14.63
C ARG A 217 -25.57 -4.59 -13.85
N ARG A 218 -25.96 -4.18 -12.64
CA ARG A 218 -25.09 -3.39 -11.74
C ARG A 218 -23.83 -4.15 -11.37
N GLN A 219 -23.94 -5.41 -10.96
CA GLN A 219 -22.78 -6.25 -10.64
C GLN A 219 -21.81 -6.33 -11.82
N ARG A 220 -22.31 -6.55 -13.04
CA ARG A 220 -21.50 -6.58 -14.26
C ARG A 220 -20.81 -5.24 -14.51
N ALA A 221 -21.53 -4.13 -14.39
CA ALA A 221 -20.96 -2.79 -14.57
C ALA A 221 -19.87 -2.51 -13.53
N GLN A 222 -20.12 -2.83 -12.26
CA GLN A 222 -19.17 -2.64 -11.15
C GLN A 222 -17.92 -3.51 -11.29
N ALA A 223 -18.08 -4.80 -11.64
CA ALA A 223 -16.95 -5.70 -11.87
C ALA A 223 -16.12 -5.28 -13.10
N THR A 224 -16.77 -4.76 -14.15
CA THR A 224 -16.06 -4.23 -15.33
C THR A 224 -15.29 -2.95 -14.98
N ALA A 225 -15.90 -2.03 -14.23
CA ALA A 225 -15.22 -0.82 -13.77
C ALA A 225 -14.01 -1.15 -12.88
N HIS A 226 -14.14 -2.14 -11.99
CA HIS A 226 -13.03 -2.61 -11.17
C HIS A 226 -11.88 -3.18 -12.02
N LEU A 227 -12.21 -4.01 -13.01
CA LEU A 227 -11.24 -4.57 -13.95
C LEU A 227 -10.51 -3.45 -14.72
N ASP A 228 -11.25 -2.48 -15.26
CA ASP A 228 -10.67 -1.36 -16.00
C ASP A 228 -9.73 -0.51 -15.13
N ALA A 229 -10.08 -0.30 -13.86
CA ALA A 229 -9.25 0.43 -12.92
C ALA A 229 -7.93 -0.31 -12.64
N ILE A 230 -7.98 -1.63 -12.42
CA ILE A 230 -6.77 -2.46 -12.26
C ILE A 230 -5.92 -2.42 -13.53
N MET A 231 -6.54 -2.58 -14.71
CA MET A 231 -5.84 -2.60 -15.98
C MET A 231 -5.15 -1.27 -16.34
N ARG A 232 -5.68 -0.12 -15.88
CA ARG A 232 -5.09 1.21 -16.17
C ARG A 232 -3.98 1.63 -15.21
N SER A 233 -3.97 1.08 -13.99
CA SER A 233 -3.11 1.58 -12.90
C SER A 233 -2.14 0.54 -12.32
N LYS A 234 -2.35 -0.75 -12.57
CA LYS A 234 -1.65 -1.84 -11.85
C LYS A 234 -1.17 -2.99 -12.72
N TYR A 235 -1.81 -3.27 -13.86
CA TYR A 235 -1.50 -4.45 -14.66
C TYR A 235 -0.31 -4.20 -15.60
N VAL A 236 0.69 -5.07 -15.55
CA VAL A 236 1.83 -5.10 -16.48
C VAL A 236 2.17 -6.55 -16.80
N PHE A 237 2.52 -6.82 -18.06
CA PHE A 237 2.93 -8.14 -18.51
C PHE A 237 4.45 -8.24 -18.55
N GLU A 238 5.19 -7.25 -19.04
CA GLU A 238 6.66 -7.27 -19.08
C GLU A 238 7.31 -6.68 -17.79
N PRO A 239 8.60 -6.92 -17.50
CA PRO A 239 9.26 -6.41 -16.28
C PRO A 239 9.36 -4.89 -16.22
N ALA A 240 9.40 -4.24 -17.38
CA ALA A 240 9.48 -2.80 -17.54
C ALA A 240 8.53 -2.37 -18.66
N LEU A 241 7.92 -1.21 -18.50
CA LEU A 241 6.97 -0.66 -19.47
C LEU A 241 7.65 0.43 -20.30
N ASP A 242 7.73 0.25 -21.62
CA ASP A 242 8.04 1.36 -22.52
C ASP A 242 6.73 2.06 -22.88
N GLU A 243 6.58 3.31 -22.43
CA GLU A 243 5.38 4.09 -22.70
C GLU A 243 5.16 4.37 -24.19
N ARG A 244 6.20 4.27 -25.02
CA ARG A 244 6.07 4.37 -26.48
C ARG A 244 5.54 3.09 -27.12
N ASP A 245 5.53 1.97 -26.39
CA ASP A 245 5.05 0.68 -26.86
C ASP A 245 4.20 -0.04 -25.80
N VAL A 246 3.22 0.70 -25.28
CA VAL A 246 2.48 0.31 -24.07
C VAL A 246 1.71 -1.01 -24.24
N GLU A 247 1.18 -1.30 -25.44
CA GLU A 247 0.42 -2.53 -25.68
C GLU A 247 1.28 -3.79 -25.57
N GLN A 248 2.55 -3.71 -25.95
CA GLN A 248 3.49 -4.83 -25.80
C GLN A 248 3.86 -5.03 -24.33
N GLY A 249 4.21 -3.95 -23.63
CA GLY A 249 4.62 -4.02 -22.22
C GLY A 249 3.49 -4.45 -21.27
N VAL A 250 2.25 -4.01 -21.55
CA VAL A 250 1.07 -4.44 -20.80
C VAL A 250 0.53 -5.78 -21.30
N GLY A 251 0.86 -6.22 -22.53
CA GLY A 251 0.29 -7.44 -23.11
C GLY A 251 -1.23 -7.33 -23.33
N ALA A 252 -1.73 -6.13 -23.64
CA ALA A 252 -3.15 -5.83 -23.71
C ALA A 252 -3.45 -4.76 -24.76
N LEU A 253 -4.67 -4.80 -25.31
CA LEU A 253 -5.13 -3.84 -26.33
C LEU A 253 -5.68 -2.58 -25.65
N LEU A 254 -5.22 -1.41 -26.10
CA LEU A 254 -5.76 -0.11 -25.67
C LEU A 254 -7.17 0.06 -26.25
N ILE A 255 -8.15 0.20 -25.37
CA ILE A 255 -9.57 0.27 -25.72
C ILE A 255 -10.25 1.47 -25.07
N ASP A 256 -11.31 1.94 -25.70
CA ASP A 256 -12.24 2.90 -25.11
C ASP A 256 -13.13 2.22 -24.05
N ARG A 257 -13.23 2.81 -22.86
CA ARG A 257 -13.94 2.21 -21.71
C ARG A 257 -15.43 2.01 -21.97
N GLU A 258 -16.07 2.95 -22.67
CA GLU A 258 -17.52 2.96 -22.92
C GLU A 258 -17.91 1.97 -24.03
N THR A 259 -17.25 2.07 -25.19
CA THR A 259 -17.60 1.26 -26.36
C THR A 259 -16.90 -0.10 -26.39
N ARG A 260 -15.83 -0.27 -25.61
CA ARG A 260 -14.94 -1.45 -25.60
C ARG A 260 -14.24 -1.72 -26.93
N MET A 261 -14.16 -0.73 -27.80
CA MET A 261 -13.51 -0.83 -29.11
C MET A 261 -12.04 -0.41 -29.00
N ILE A 262 -11.17 -1.01 -29.82
CA ILE A 262 -9.75 -0.67 -29.88
C ILE A 262 -9.57 0.80 -30.29
N ALA A 263 -8.91 1.59 -29.44
CA ALA A 263 -8.59 2.99 -29.68
C ALA A 263 -7.32 3.12 -30.52
N SER A 264 -7.16 4.20 -31.28
CA SER A 264 -6.01 4.47 -32.16
C SER A 264 -5.28 5.72 -31.72
N VAL A 265 -3.94 5.72 -31.82
CA VAL A 265 -3.13 6.94 -31.70
C VAL A 265 -3.25 7.75 -33.00
N VAL A 266 -3.42 9.05 -32.89
CA VAL A 266 -3.54 9.97 -34.03
C VAL A 266 -2.18 10.12 -34.72
N PRO A 267 -2.03 9.78 -36.02
CA PRO A 267 -0.72 9.70 -36.69
C PRO A 267 0.10 11.01 -36.78
N ALA A 268 -0.55 12.17 -36.70
CA ALA A 268 0.09 13.48 -36.81
C ALA A 268 0.31 14.18 -35.45
N GLY A 269 0.06 13.48 -34.33
CA GLY A 269 0.26 14.01 -32.98
C GLY A 269 1.74 14.13 -32.60
N ASP A 270 2.02 14.91 -31.57
CA ASP A 270 3.34 14.95 -30.94
C ASP A 270 3.58 13.60 -30.24
N PRO A 271 4.67 12.86 -30.54
CA PRO A 271 4.96 11.59 -29.90
C PRO A 271 5.18 11.71 -28.37
N LEU A 272 5.49 12.90 -27.86
CA LEU A 272 5.59 13.16 -26.42
C LEU A 272 4.22 13.43 -25.79
N VAL A 273 3.21 13.84 -26.57
CA VAL A 273 1.85 14.14 -26.09
C VAL A 273 0.82 13.54 -27.05
N PRO A 274 0.65 12.20 -27.03
CA PRO A 274 -0.21 11.50 -27.99
C PRO A 274 -1.70 11.86 -27.84
N GLU A 275 -2.38 11.98 -28.99
CA GLU A 275 -3.85 12.09 -29.07
C GLU A 275 -4.47 10.76 -29.48
N TYR A 276 -5.72 10.51 -29.07
CA TYR A 276 -6.42 9.25 -29.31
C TYR A 276 -7.77 9.41 -30.00
N GLU A 277 -8.18 8.38 -30.75
CA GLU A 277 -9.45 8.32 -31.44
C GLU A 277 -10.05 6.91 -31.48
N VAL A 278 -11.38 6.81 -31.50
CA VAL A 278 -12.11 5.60 -31.92
C VAL A 278 -12.65 5.78 -33.33
N LEU A 279 -12.51 4.75 -34.16
CA LEU A 279 -12.79 4.84 -35.59
C LEU A 279 -13.92 3.93 -36.03
N ARG A 280 -14.73 4.42 -36.95
CA ARG A 280 -15.85 3.68 -37.52
C ARG A 280 -16.00 4.00 -38.99
N VAL A 281 -16.28 2.98 -39.81
CA VAL A 281 -16.68 3.21 -41.21
C VAL A 281 -18.06 3.87 -41.21
N ASP A 282 -18.23 4.93 -41.99
CA ASP A 282 -19.48 5.69 -42.08
C ASP A 282 -20.68 4.73 -42.26
N PRO A 283 -21.61 4.69 -41.28
CA PRO A 283 -22.80 3.85 -41.36
C PRO A 283 -23.68 4.13 -42.58
N ALA A 284 -23.61 5.34 -43.15
CA ALA A 284 -24.38 5.73 -44.33
C ALA A 284 -23.68 5.38 -45.66
N SER A 285 -22.44 4.89 -45.63
CA SER A 285 -21.69 4.55 -46.84
C SER A 285 -22.19 3.27 -47.51
N ARG A 286 -21.86 3.10 -48.79
CA ARG A 286 -22.07 1.83 -49.53
C ARG A 286 -20.91 0.85 -49.36
N HIS A 287 -19.96 1.15 -48.47
CA HIS A 287 -18.81 0.30 -48.24
C HIS A 287 -19.26 -1.03 -47.62
N ARG A 288 -18.60 -2.15 -47.97
CA ARG A 288 -18.98 -3.49 -47.48
C ARG A 288 -18.91 -3.64 -45.95
N HIS A 289 -18.19 -2.73 -45.29
CA HIS A 289 -18.05 -2.66 -43.83
C HIS A 289 -18.73 -1.42 -43.23
N ALA A 290 -19.73 -0.83 -43.90
CA ALA A 290 -20.45 0.33 -43.37
C ALA A 290 -20.92 0.10 -41.92
N GLY A 291 -20.61 1.03 -41.03
CA GLY A 291 -20.94 0.96 -39.61
C GLY A 291 -20.06 0.02 -38.77
N ALA A 292 -19.05 -0.63 -39.35
CA ALA A 292 -18.09 -1.44 -38.59
C ALA A 292 -17.08 -0.55 -37.84
N TRP A 293 -16.75 -0.94 -36.61
CA TRP A 293 -15.64 -0.35 -35.86
C TRP A 293 -14.32 -0.84 -36.41
N ILE A 294 -13.37 0.08 -36.56
CA ILE A 294 -12.03 -0.17 -37.07
C ILE A 294 -10.99 0.49 -36.16
N TYR A 295 -9.72 0.15 -36.33
CA TYR A 295 -8.61 0.78 -35.63
C TYR A 295 -7.39 0.91 -36.56
N ARG A 296 -6.47 1.81 -36.22
CA ARG A 296 -5.18 1.98 -36.92
C ARG A 296 -4.10 1.10 -36.29
N ASP A 297 -3.32 0.49 -37.16
CA ASP A 297 -2.12 -0.28 -36.88
C ASP A 297 -1.06 0.18 -37.90
N GLY A 298 -0.22 1.14 -37.49
CA GLY A 298 0.60 1.95 -38.39
C GLY A 298 -0.24 2.60 -39.49
N ASP A 299 0.20 2.43 -40.74
CA ASP A 299 -0.49 2.96 -41.94
C ASP A 299 -1.72 2.13 -42.38
N THR A 300 -2.13 1.11 -41.60
CA THR A 300 -3.22 0.21 -41.98
C THR A 300 -4.45 0.33 -41.10
N LEU A 301 -5.63 0.19 -41.72
CA LEU A 301 -6.91 0.07 -41.01
C LEU A 301 -7.29 -1.40 -40.84
N ARG A 302 -7.76 -1.76 -39.66
CA ARG A 302 -8.18 -3.12 -39.30
C ARG A 302 -9.56 -3.12 -38.64
N LEU A 303 -10.32 -4.19 -38.86
CA LEU A 303 -11.50 -4.52 -38.05
C LEU A 303 -11.07 -4.99 -36.67
N GLN A 304 -11.97 -4.98 -35.69
CA GLN A 304 -11.72 -5.39 -34.29
C GLN A 304 -11.17 -6.82 -34.12
N ASP A 305 -11.37 -7.69 -35.12
CA ASP A 305 -10.82 -9.06 -35.17
C ASP A 305 -9.38 -9.13 -35.74
N GLY A 306 -8.80 -7.99 -36.09
CA GLY A 306 -7.46 -7.83 -36.68
C GLY A 306 -7.43 -7.92 -38.21
N THR A 307 -8.57 -8.14 -38.88
CA THR A 307 -8.65 -8.25 -40.34
C THR A 307 -8.35 -6.90 -40.99
N LYS A 308 -7.36 -6.87 -41.89
CA LYS A 308 -7.01 -5.66 -42.67
C LYS A 308 -8.16 -5.26 -43.61
N VAL A 309 -8.48 -3.98 -43.65
CA VAL A 309 -9.48 -3.39 -44.54
C VAL A 309 -8.91 -2.18 -45.28
N SER A 310 -9.46 -1.91 -46.46
CA SER A 310 -9.16 -0.69 -47.23
C SER A 310 -10.42 0.16 -47.20
N VAL A 311 -10.33 1.35 -46.63
CA VAL A 311 -11.44 2.30 -46.50
C VAL A 311 -10.87 3.67 -46.86
N ASP A 312 -11.54 4.39 -47.77
CA ASP A 312 -11.15 5.75 -48.13
C ASP A 312 -11.34 6.68 -46.92
N ASP A 313 -10.43 7.64 -46.72
CA ASP A 313 -10.40 8.49 -45.52
C ASP A 313 -11.69 9.30 -45.32
N ASP A 314 -12.39 9.68 -46.39
CA ASP A 314 -13.67 10.40 -46.34
C ASP A 314 -14.82 9.55 -45.77
N LEU A 315 -14.66 8.22 -45.79
CA LEU A 315 -15.60 7.26 -45.22
C LEU A 315 -15.23 6.86 -43.78
N VAL A 316 -14.11 7.32 -43.23
CA VAL A 316 -13.71 7.05 -41.85
C VAL A 316 -14.27 8.15 -40.93
N ARG A 317 -15.11 7.74 -39.98
CA ARG A 317 -15.59 8.61 -38.89
C ARG A 317 -14.67 8.42 -37.69
N SER A 318 -14.19 9.53 -37.15
CA SER A 318 -13.36 9.57 -35.95
C SER A 318 -14.10 10.28 -34.82
N ALA A 319 -13.95 9.76 -33.60
CA ALA A 319 -14.31 10.46 -32.38
C ALA A 319 -13.08 10.51 -31.45
N LYS A 320 -12.64 11.72 -31.12
CA LYS A 320 -11.51 11.93 -30.20
C LYS A 320 -11.80 11.36 -28.81
N ARG A 321 -10.74 10.93 -28.13
CA ARG A 321 -10.75 10.41 -26.77
C ARG A 321 -9.64 11.01 -25.94
N ASP A 322 -9.98 11.34 -24.70
CA ASP A 322 -9.00 11.70 -23.69
C ASP A 322 -8.39 10.42 -23.10
N ALA A 323 -7.13 10.48 -22.65
CA ALA A 323 -6.42 9.31 -22.12
C ALA A 323 -7.15 8.66 -20.93
N GLU A 324 -7.86 9.45 -20.11
CA GLU A 324 -8.65 8.98 -18.95
C GLU A 324 -9.85 8.11 -19.34
N GLN A 325 -10.31 8.22 -20.59
CA GLN A 325 -11.42 7.42 -21.14
C GLN A 325 -10.96 6.06 -21.67
N LEU A 326 -9.65 5.81 -21.66
CA LEU A 326 -9.04 4.59 -22.18
C LEU A 326 -8.64 3.63 -21.06
N THR A 327 -8.64 2.35 -21.39
CA THR A 327 -8.16 1.26 -20.53
C THR A 327 -7.62 0.13 -21.41
N PHE A 328 -7.33 -1.02 -20.82
CA PHE A 328 -6.76 -2.15 -21.53
C PHE A 328 -7.67 -3.38 -21.47
N MET A 329 -7.79 -4.06 -22.61
CA MET A 329 -8.37 -5.40 -22.70
C MET A 329 -7.23 -6.40 -22.75
N ARG A 330 -7.09 -7.20 -21.69
CA ARG A 330 -6.04 -8.21 -21.55
C ARG A 330 -6.03 -9.14 -22.77
N ALA A 331 -4.87 -9.25 -23.41
CA ALA A 331 -4.72 -10.00 -24.66
C ALA A 331 -3.28 -10.53 -24.82
N PRO A 332 -2.73 -11.25 -23.82
CA PRO A 332 -1.32 -11.62 -23.79
C PRO A 332 -0.98 -12.45 -25.04
N LYS A 333 0.05 -12.00 -25.77
CA LYS A 333 0.53 -12.64 -27.01
C LYS A 333 -0.52 -12.68 -28.13
N ASP A 334 -1.58 -11.86 -28.07
CA ASP A 334 -2.54 -11.73 -29.16
C ASP A 334 -1.87 -11.07 -30.36
N LYS A 335 -2.12 -11.61 -31.56
CA LYS A 335 -1.60 -11.10 -32.84
C LYS A 335 -2.05 -9.67 -33.17
N ARG A 336 -3.06 -9.16 -32.47
CA ARG A 336 -3.60 -7.81 -32.65
C ARG A 336 -2.82 -6.74 -31.89
N LEU A 337 -1.98 -7.13 -30.92
CA LEU A 337 -1.14 -6.19 -30.18
C LEU A 337 -0.26 -5.41 -31.16
N ARG A 338 -0.38 -4.10 -31.13
CA ARG A 338 0.33 -3.19 -32.04
C ARG A 338 1.67 -2.80 -31.45
N ARG A 339 2.53 -2.26 -32.30
CA ARG A 339 3.78 -1.61 -31.89
C ARG A 339 3.62 -0.11 -31.90
N ASP A 340 4.50 0.57 -31.18
CA ASP A 340 4.63 2.04 -31.19
C ASP A 340 3.33 2.74 -30.72
N VAL A 341 2.56 2.10 -29.84
CA VAL A 341 1.39 2.70 -29.21
C VAL A 341 1.86 3.49 -27.99
N ALA A 342 1.97 4.80 -28.17
CA ALA A 342 2.36 5.72 -27.12
C ALA A 342 1.21 6.00 -26.14
N LEU A 343 1.47 5.93 -24.84
CA LEU A 343 0.56 6.34 -23.77
C LEU A 343 1.37 6.85 -22.57
N ASP A 344 1.07 8.07 -22.14
CA ASP A 344 1.45 8.59 -20.83
C ASP A 344 0.77 7.72 -19.75
N TRP A 345 1.53 6.73 -19.27
CA TRP A 345 1.08 5.71 -18.35
C TRP A 345 1.19 6.22 -16.92
N ASP A 346 2.28 6.91 -16.58
CA ASP A 346 2.55 7.43 -15.23
C ASP A 346 1.86 8.78 -14.91
N GLY A 347 1.37 9.49 -15.93
CA GLY A 347 0.59 10.71 -15.81
C GLY A 347 1.42 11.97 -15.61
N ASP A 348 2.71 11.98 -15.96
CA ASP A 348 3.58 13.15 -15.80
C ASP A 348 3.36 14.26 -16.87
N GLY A 349 2.51 13.95 -17.87
CA GLY A 349 2.12 14.85 -18.96
C GLY A 349 2.97 14.71 -20.21
N ILE A 350 3.98 13.83 -20.23
CA ILE A 350 4.77 13.48 -21.40
C ILE A 350 5.05 11.97 -21.48
N VAL A 351 5.23 11.45 -22.68
CA VAL A 351 5.68 10.05 -22.84
C VAL A 351 7.16 9.95 -22.50
N SER A 352 7.49 9.11 -21.52
CA SER A 352 8.88 8.85 -21.11
C SER A 352 9.71 8.27 -22.26
N THR A 353 10.96 8.73 -22.37
CA THR A 353 11.93 8.20 -23.34
C THR A 353 12.66 6.96 -22.85
N GLU A 354 12.61 6.69 -21.54
CA GLU A 354 13.24 5.56 -20.88
C GLU A 354 12.15 4.57 -20.40
N PRO A 355 12.40 3.25 -20.47
CA PRO A 355 11.47 2.27 -19.90
C PRO A 355 11.22 2.55 -18.42
N ILE A 356 9.96 2.50 -18.02
CA ILE A 356 9.54 2.55 -16.63
C ILE A 356 9.81 1.18 -16.04
N GLU A 357 10.92 1.05 -15.32
CA GLU A 357 11.23 -0.16 -14.54
C GLU A 357 10.34 -0.27 -13.29
N TRP A 358 9.83 0.87 -12.80
CA TRP A 358 9.04 0.97 -11.57
C TRP A 358 7.55 1.21 -11.86
N VAL A 359 6.94 0.27 -12.58
CA VAL A 359 5.50 0.36 -12.87
C VAL A 359 4.72 -0.08 -11.63
N SER A 360 4.42 0.83 -10.71
CA SER A 360 3.42 0.68 -9.63
C SER A 360 3.23 -0.76 -9.09
N TRP A 361 4.31 -1.41 -8.70
CA TRP A 361 4.27 -2.58 -7.80
C TRP A 361 3.87 -2.14 -6.38
N ALA A 362 3.89 -0.82 -6.13
CA ALA A 362 3.48 -0.17 -4.90
C ALA A 362 2.06 -0.59 -4.49
N GLY A 363 1.94 -1.13 -3.28
CA GLY A 363 0.68 -1.60 -2.70
C GLY A 363 0.45 -3.12 -2.81
N HIS A 364 1.06 -3.84 -3.76
CA HIS A 364 0.82 -5.29 -3.88
C HIS A 364 1.61 -6.11 -2.84
N CYS A 365 2.85 -5.73 -2.59
CA CYS A 365 3.64 -6.26 -1.48
C CYS A 365 2.96 -5.97 -0.13
N ASP A 366 2.31 -4.80 0.00
CA ASP A 366 1.56 -4.43 1.20
C ASP A 366 0.34 -5.34 1.37
N VAL A 367 -0.49 -5.52 0.33
CA VAL A 367 -1.64 -6.44 0.39
C VAL A 367 -1.21 -7.87 0.75
N LYS A 368 -0.12 -8.38 0.15
CA LYS A 368 0.45 -9.68 0.53
C LYS A 368 0.87 -9.68 2.01
N GLY A 369 1.60 -8.67 2.45
CA GLY A 369 2.01 -8.50 3.85
C GLY A 369 0.82 -8.51 4.81
N VAL A 370 -0.25 -7.76 4.51
CA VAL A 370 -1.51 -7.76 5.28
C VAL A 370 -2.09 -9.16 5.34
N MET A 371 -2.29 -9.81 4.19
CA MET A 371 -2.90 -11.12 4.13
C MET A 371 -2.10 -12.15 4.94
N GLU A 372 -0.78 -12.14 4.80
CA GLU A 372 0.09 -13.04 5.54
C GLU A 372 0.06 -12.74 7.03
N ALA A 373 0.22 -11.48 7.44
CA ALA A 373 0.15 -11.10 8.86
C ALA A 373 -1.20 -11.49 9.50
N LEU A 374 -2.31 -11.37 8.77
CA LEU A 374 -3.63 -11.79 9.25
C LEU A 374 -3.83 -13.31 9.22
N GLY A 375 -3.06 -14.08 8.45
CA GLY A 375 -3.28 -15.51 8.24
C GLY A 375 -4.34 -15.83 7.17
N LEU A 376 -4.51 -14.93 6.20
CA LEU A 376 -5.40 -15.07 5.04
C LEU A 376 -4.74 -15.84 3.89
N ALA A 377 -3.99 -16.91 4.21
CA ALA A 377 -3.28 -17.71 3.21
C ALA A 377 -4.14 -18.82 2.58
N LEU A 378 -5.29 -19.17 3.15
CA LEU A 378 -6.24 -20.17 2.63
C LEU A 378 -5.61 -21.56 2.32
N ARG A 379 -4.49 -21.94 2.97
CA ARG A 379 -3.70 -23.15 2.62
C ARG A 379 -4.49 -24.46 2.75
N GLU A 380 -5.42 -24.52 3.69
CA GLU A 380 -6.22 -25.73 3.97
C GLU A 380 -7.64 -25.66 3.40
N GLN A 381 -7.98 -24.59 2.69
CA GLN A 381 -9.34 -24.37 2.21
C GLN A 381 -9.56 -25.08 0.86
N PRO A 382 -10.57 -25.95 0.73
CA PRO A 382 -10.92 -26.55 -0.55
C PRO A 382 -11.54 -25.52 -1.50
N THR A 383 -11.52 -25.86 -2.77
CA THR A 383 -12.11 -25.09 -3.87
C THR A 383 -13.60 -24.78 -3.63
N LEU A 384 -14.00 -23.53 -3.86
CA LEU A 384 -15.40 -23.11 -3.83
C LEU A 384 -16.07 -23.40 -5.17
N SER A 385 -17.13 -24.19 -5.18
CA SER A 385 -17.93 -24.50 -6.37
C SER A 385 -19.26 -23.76 -6.32
N GLU A 386 -19.53 -22.85 -7.26
CA GLU A 386 -20.80 -22.13 -7.36
C GLU A 386 -21.59 -22.62 -8.56
N TYR A 387 -22.76 -23.21 -8.32
CA TYR A 387 -23.71 -23.52 -9.37
C TYR A 387 -24.69 -22.36 -9.57
N ARG A 388 -24.64 -21.77 -10.75
CA ARG A 388 -25.52 -20.69 -11.19
C ARG A 388 -26.79 -21.29 -11.78
N ALA A 389 -27.88 -21.27 -11.02
CA ALA A 389 -29.12 -21.90 -11.48
C ALA A 389 -29.73 -21.17 -12.69
N ASP A 390 -29.37 -19.91 -12.92
CA ASP A 390 -29.79 -19.03 -14.02
C ASP A 390 -29.04 -19.28 -15.34
N THR A 391 -27.76 -19.68 -15.30
CA THR A 391 -26.99 -20.08 -16.49
C THR A 391 -26.89 -21.60 -16.67
N GLY A 392 -27.07 -22.37 -15.60
CA GLY A 392 -26.84 -23.81 -15.56
C GLY A 392 -25.35 -24.18 -15.57
N ALA A 393 -24.47 -23.21 -15.41
CA ALA A 393 -23.03 -23.41 -15.32
C ALA A 393 -22.61 -23.62 -13.86
N THR A 394 -21.53 -24.37 -13.67
CA THR A 394 -20.80 -24.42 -12.40
C THR A 394 -19.49 -23.66 -12.59
N GLU A 395 -19.29 -22.63 -11.79
CA GLU A 395 -18.03 -21.92 -11.65
C GLU A 395 -17.23 -22.55 -10.50
N THR A 396 -15.92 -22.47 -10.59
CA THR A 396 -15.01 -23.09 -9.64
C THR A 396 -13.93 -22.07 -9.30
N TYR A 397 -13.88 -21.65 -8.04
CA TYR A 397 -12.91 -20.71 -7.53
C TYR A 397 -11.89 -21.49 -6.71
N ASP A 398 -10.73 -21.74 -7.32
CA ASP A 398 -9.60 -22.34 -6.63
C ASP A 398 -8.95 -21.35 -5.65
N ARG A 399 -7.95 -21.84 -4.92
CA ARG A 399 -7.23 -21.03 -3.94
C ARG A 399 -6.65 -19.76 -4.57
N SER A 400 -6.11 -19.83 -5.79
CA SER A 400 -5.49 -18.68 -6.45
C SER A 400 -6.53 -17.60 -6.75
N LEU A 401 -7.67 -17.97 -7.33
CA LEU A 401 -8.77 -17.03 -7.61
C LEU A 401 -9.38 -16.45 -6.32
N LEU A 402 -9.47 -17.25 -5.26
CA LEU A 402 -9.96 -16.78 -3.95
C LEU A 402 -8.98 -15.79 -3.30
N LEU A 403 -7.68 -16.03 -3.41
CA LEU A 403 -6.66 -15.08 -2.94
C LEU A 403 -6.69 -13.79 -3.77
N GLU A 404 -6.87 -13.87 -5.10
CA GLU A 404 -7.11 -12.69 -5.93
C GLU A 404 -8.34 -11.89 -5.51
N MET A 405 -9.45 -12.58 -5.21
CA MET A 405 -10.67 -11.94 -4.71
C MET A 405 -10.40 -11.15 -3.43
N VAL A 406 -9.79 -11.78 -2.43
CA VAL A 406 -9.45 -11.16 -1.14
C VAL A 406 -8.50 -9.99 -1.33
N ALA A 407 -7.43 -10.19 -2.10
CA ALA A 407 -6.42 -9.16 -2.33
C ALA A 407 -6.97 -7.96 -3.12
N SER A 408 -7.91 -8.16 -4.04
CA SER A 408 -8.49 -7.08 -4.85
C SER A 408 -9.36 -6.10 -4.05
N VAL A 409 -9.83 -6.51 -2.86
CA VAL A 409 -10.65 -5.69 -1.96
C VAL A 409 -9.90 -5.21 -0.73
N ILE A 410 -8.70 -5.74 -0.45
CA ILE A 410 -7.84 -5.24 0.61
C ILE A 410 -7.20 -3.92 0.18
N GLU A 411 -7.18 -2.97 1.09
CA GLU A 411 -6.46 -1.70 1.00
C GLU A 411 -5.77 -1.43 2.34
N LEU A 412 -4.64 -0.74 2.29
CA LEU A 412 -3.88 -0.33 3.46
C LEU A 412 -4.50 0.94 4.03
N GLY A 413 -5.19 0.83 5.16
CA GLY A 413 -6.07 1.88 5.66
C GLY A 413 -7.31 2.07 4.76
N SER A 414 -8.47 2.33 5.37
CA SER A 414 -9.70 2.55 4.62
C SER A 414 -10.18 3.98 4.73
N ASP A 415 -10.04 4.73 3.65
CA ASP A 415 -10.48 6.11 3.52
C ASP A 415 -11.93 6.17 3.01
N TYR A 416 -12.70 7.04 3.64
CA TYR A 416 -14.10 7.29 3.35
C TYR A 416 -14.30 8.78 3.10
N ARG A 417 -15.24 9.09 2.22
CA ARG A 417 -15.62 10.47 1.93
C ARG A 417 -17.13 10.67 1.98
N SER A 418 -17.54 11.87 2.35
CA SER A 418 -18.91 12.31 2.16
C SER A 418 -19.20 12.47 0.66
N LEU A 419 -20.48 12.38 0.31
CA LEU A 419 -20.92 12.39 -1.09
C LEU A 419 -20.78 13.74 -1.78
N ASP A 420 -20.77 14.80 -0.99
CA ASP A 420 -20.49 16.18 -1.40
C ASP A 420 -19.01 16.53 -1.31
N GLY A 421 -18.14 15.58 -0.90
CA GLY A 421 -16.70 15.77 -0.77
C GLY A 421 -16.29 16.79 0.29
N THR A 422 -17.18 17.12 1.22
CA THR A 422 -16.92 18.10 2.28
C THR A 422 -16.25 17.50 3.50
N ASP A 423 -16.42 16.20 3.72
CA ASP A 423 -15.81 15.47 4.83
C ASP A 423 -15.06 14.24 4.32
N GLU A 424 -13.99 13.91 5.03
CA GLU A 424 -13.20 12.70 4.87
C GLU A 424 -13.04 12.04 6.23
N GLY A 425 -12.81 10.74 6.25
CA GLY A 425 -12.54 10.00 7.47
C GLY A 425 -11.96 8.63 7.18
N GLN A 426 -11.42 7.98 8.20
CA GLN A 426 -10.72 6.71 8.06
C GLN A 426 -11.30 5.69 9.05
N THR A 427 -11.35 4.42 8.67
CA THR A 427 -11.66 3.30 9.58
C THR A 427 -10.54 2.26 9.57
N GLY A 428 -10.56 1.37 10.55
CA GLY A 428 -9.55 0.34 10.74
C GLY A 428 -8.41 0.81 11.64
N GLU A 429 -7.48 -0.09 11.92
CA GLU A 429 -6.30 0.21 12.71
C GLU A 429 -5.05 -0.01 11.85
N SER A 430 -4.37 1.08 11.51
CA SER A 430 -3.12 1.06 10.76
C SER A 430 -2.03 1.69 11.62
N TRP A 431 -0.94 0.96 11.85
CA TRP A 431 0.23 1.46 12.55
C TRP A 431 1.44 1.41 11.65
N PHE A 432 2.23 2.46 11.73
CA PHE A 432 3.44 2.64 10.96
C PHE A 432 4.55 3.10 11.89
N GLY A 433 5.75 2.56 11.72
CA GLY A 433 6.93 2.90 12.49
C GLY A 433 8.15 2.96 11.60
N GLY A 434 8.98 3.98 11.79
CA GLY A 434 9.86 4.45 10.71
C GLY A 434 9.10 5.43 9.81
N ALA A 435 9.82 6.19 9.02
CA ALA A 435 9.29 7.05 7.99
C ALA A 435 9.62 6.44 6.64
N ARG A 436 8.76 6.68 5.65
CA ARG A 436 8.84 5.96 4.38
C ARG A 436 10.01 6.54 3.60
N ASN A 437 11.08 5.76 3.42
CA ASN A 437 12.21 6.09 2.57
C ASN A 437 11.77 6.17 1.10
N ASP A 438 11.21 7.30 0.68
CA ASP A 438 10.71 7.53 -0.68
C ASP A 438 11.80 8.06 -1.61
N SER A 439 13.06 8.02 -1.17
CA SER A 439 14.25 8.45 -1.90
C SER A 439 14.10 9.88 -2.42
N ARG A 440 13.49 10.75 -1.61
CA ARG A 440 13.39 12.18 -1.90
C ARG A 440 14.78 12.75 -2.15
N SER A 441 14.88 13.57 -3.18
CA SER A 441 16.07 14.35 -3.42
C SER A 441 16.41 15.22 -2.21
N ASP A 442 17.71 15.35 -1.92
CA ASP A 442 18.19 16.32 -0.94
C ASP A 442 17.72 17.72 -1.36
N GLN A 443 17.38 18.57 -0.40
CA GLN A 443 16.84 19.90 -0.67
C GLN A 443 17.64 20.98 0.04
N LEU A 444 18.07 21.97 -0.71
CA LEU A 444 18.62 23.21 -0.19
C LEU A 444 17.51 24.22 0.10
N ALA A 445 17.60 24.91 1.22
CA ALA A 445 16.73 26.05 1.53
C ALA A 445 17.55 27.30 1.84
N PHE A 446 17.28 28.37 1.10
CA PHE A 446 17.90 29.68 1.28
C PHE A 446 16.90 30.64 1.91
N ALA A 447 17.26 31.27 3.03
CA ALA A 447 16.43 32.34 3.59
C ALA A 447 16.32 33.53 2.64
N THR A 448 15.11 34.05 2.40
CA THR A 448 14.87 35.20 1.51
C THR A 448 14.46 36.45 2.29
N LYS A 449 14.47 37.61 1.63
CA LYS A 449 14.01 38.88 2.23
C LYS A 449 12.51 38.90 2.56
N THR A 450 11.71 38.08 1.91
CA THR A 450 10.26 38.02 2.12
C THR A 450 9.86 37.14 3.31
N GLY A 451 10.84 36.47 3.93
CA GLY A 451 10.62 35.52 5.03
C GLY A 451 10.24 34.11 4.56
N ARG A 452 9.88 33.90 3.28
CA ARG A 452 9.66 32.57 2.71
C ARG A 452 10.96 32.02 2.15
N ALA A 453 11.43 30.87 2.65
CA ALA A 453 12.65 30.26 2.12
C ALA A 453 12.48 29.87 0.64
N PHE A 454 13.52 30.05 -0.16
CA PHE A 454 13.60 29.48 -1.50
C PHE A 454 14.17 28.06 -1.38
N THR A 455 13.45 27.06 -1.88
CA THR A 455 13.88 25.66 -1.84
C THR A 455 14.28 25.14 -3.21
N TRP A 456 15.32 24.29 -3.25
CA TRP A 456 15.77 23.63 -4.48
C TRP A 456 16.26 22.20 -4.22
N PRO A 457 15.83 21.20 -5.02
CA PRO A 457 14.76 21.29 -6.02
C PRO A 457 13.39 21.57 -5.35
N PRO A 458 12.39 22.06 -6.09
CA PRO A 458 11.02 22.16 -5.57
C PRO A 458 10.47 20.77 -5.23
N ARG A 459 9.60 20.68 -4.21
CA ARG A 459 9.05 19.39 -3.71
C ARG A 459 8.30 18.57 -4.78
N SER A 460 7.71 19.23 -5.77
CA SER A 460 6.92 18.58 -6.83
C SER A 460 7.78 17.91 -7.91
N ARG A 461 9.10 17.75 -7.69
CA ARG A 461 10.05 17.29 -8.69
C ARG A 461 10.76 16.03 -8.19
N GLY A 462 10.66 14.95 -8.96
CA GLY A 462 11.33 13.67 -8.69
C GLY A 462 12.77 13.59 -9.23
N ASP A 463 13.29 14.65 -9.82
CA ASP A 463 14.65 14.66 -10.40
C ASP A 463 15.74 14.70 -9.33
N ALA A 464 16.81 13.92 -9.52
CA ALA A 464 17.87 13.76 -8.53
C ALA A 464 18.57 15.09 -8.20
N PHE A 465 18.59 15.47 -6.93
CA PHE A 465 19.60 16.31 -6.31
C PHE A 465 20.16 15.54 -5.12
N GLU A 466 21.34 14.96 -5.28
CA GLU A 466 21.92 14.02 -4.29
C GLU A 466 23.27 14.54 -3.80
N VAL A 467 23.38 14.85 -2.52
CA VAL A 467 24.63 15.30 -1.90
C VAL A 467 25.58 14.11 -1.69
N VAL A 468 26.68 14.10 -2.41
CA VAL A 468 27.70 13.04 -2.35
C VAL A 468 28.91 13.43 -1.50
N GLY A 469 28.97 14.67 -1.01
CA GLY A 469 30.03 15.15 -0.14
C GLY A 469 29.72 16.48 0.54
N LEU A 470 30.18 16.63 1.78
CA LEU A 470 29.96 17.82 2.59
C LEU A 470 31.23 18.19 3.36
N GLN A 471 31.52 19.49 3.43
CA GLN A 471 32.57 20.06 4.27
C GLN A 471 31.97 21.16 5.15
N LEU A 472 32.07 20.99 6.47
CA LEU A 472 31.56 21.92 7.49
C LEU A 472 32.72 22.35 8.38
N ASP A 473 32.79 23.64 8.75
CA ASP A 473 33.87 24.21 9.58
C ASP A 473 35.29 23.86 9.08
N GLY A 474 35.45 23.83 7.76
CA GLY A 474 36.71 23.46 7.12
C GLY A 474 37.06 21.96 7.18
N THR A 475 36.24 21.13 7.82
CA THR A 475 36.45 19.69 7.97
C THR A 475 35.53 18.89 7.05
N LYS A 476 36.08 17.90 6.36
CA LYS A 476 35.29 16.99 5.52
C LYS A 476 34.44 16.07 6.41
N VAL A 477 33.13 16.06 6.18
CA VAL A 477 32.20 15.13 6.81
C VAL A 477 32.49 13.73 6.29
N ARG A 478 32.76 12.79 7.20
CA ARG A 478 33.11 11.40 6.85
C ARG A 478 31.88 10.51 6.71
N ASP A 479 30.88 10.75 7.54
CA ASP A 479 29.59 10.06 7.54
C ASP A 479 28.51 11.09 7.25
N LEU A 480 28.00 11.09 6.01
CA LEU A 480 26.99 12.07 5.61
C LEU A 480 25.68 11.82 6.37
N ASP A 481 25.18 10.60 6.42
CA ASP A 481 23.89 10.30 7.04
C ASP A 481 23.91 10.58 8.55
N GLY A 482 25.01 10.24 9.23
CA GLY A 482 25.22 10.58 10.63
C GLY A 482 25.27 12.09 10.90
N ALA A 483 25.70 12.91 9.94
CA ALA A 483 25.72 14.37 10.09
C ALA A 483 24.31 14.98 10.13
N PHE A 484 23.31 14.30 9.56
CA PHE A 484 21.90 14.71 9.60
C PHE A 484 21.15 14.20 10.85
N GLY A 485 21.75 13.33 11.67
CA GLY A 485 21.11 12.83 12.88
C GLY A 485 20.83 13.92 13.92
N ARG A 486 19.72 13.80 14.65
CA ARG A 486 19.40 14.68 15.78
C ARG A 486 20.45 14.59 16.91
N PHE A 487 20.96 13.39 17.13
CA PHE A 487 21.97 13.10 18.14
C PHE A 487 23.21 12.50 17.49
N LEU A 488 24.36 12.67 18.15
CA LEU A 488 25.64 12.09 17.77
C LEU A 488 25.99 10.96 18.76
N PRO A 489 26.09 9.69 18.32
CA PRO A 489 26.35 8.55 19.20
C PRO A 489 27.83 8.42 19.62
N ASP A 490 28.07 8.03 20.87
CA ASP A 490 29.35 7.54 21.40
C ASP A 490 29.19 6.10 21.89
N LEU A 491 29.49 5.13 21.02
CA LEU A 491 29.37 3.71 21.33
C LEU A 491 30.40 3.20 22.34
N ARG A 492 31.49 3.94 22.59
CA ARG A 492 32.49 3.53 23.59
C ARG A 492 32.01 3.82 24.99
N GLN A 493 31.32 4.94 25.17
CA GLN A 493 30.72 5.33 26.45
C GLN A 493 29.27 4.84 26.59
N VAL A 494 28.66 4.31 25.52
CA VAL A 494 27.24 3.98 25.46
C VAL A 494 26.42 5.20 25.87
N ASP A 495 26.60 6.30 25.14
CA ASP A 495 25.94 7.59 25.36
C ASP A 495 25.79 8.37 24.04
N PHE A 496 25.07 9.48 24.05
CA PHE A 496 24.90 10.35 22.88
C PHE A 496 24.65 11.81 23.28
N ALA A 497 25.02 12.75 22.40
CA ALA A 497 24.86 14.18 22.62
C ALA A 497 24.05 14.84 21.50
N ASP A 498 23.48 16.02 21.76
CA ASP A 498 22.75 16.80 20.74
C ASP A 498 23.68 17.17 19.57
N ASN A 499 23.18 17.04 18.34
CA ASN A 499 23.87 17.55 17.16
C ASN A 499 23.69 19.08 17.08
N PRO A 500 24.74 19.89 17.21
CA PRO A 500 24.62 21.35 17.21
C PRO A 500 24.20 21.94 15.85
N ARG A 501 24.25 21.14 14.77
CA ARG A 501 23.85 21.54 13.42
C ARG A 501 22.43 21.14 13.08
N PHE A 502 21.82 20.23 13.85
CA PHE A 502 20.45 19.80 13.63
C PHE A 502 19.48 20.95 13.89
N VAL A 503 18.60 21.21 12.91
CA VAL A 503 17.60 22.27 12.97
C VAL A 503 16.25 21.68 13.37
N ARG A 504 15.78 20.68 12.62
CA ARG A 504 14.50 19.98 12.83
C ARG A 504 14.38 18.78 11.90
N THR A 505 13.39 17.93 12.18
CA THR A 505 12.87 16.93 11.24
C THR A 505 11.60 17.48 10.58
N ARG A 506 11.46 17.29 9.25
CA ARG A 506 10.27 17.62 8.46
C ARG A 506 9.64 16.33 7.97
N ASP A 507 8.32 16.32 7.83
CA ASP A 507 7.54 15.22 7.24
C ASP A 507 7.76 13.82 7.86
N GLY A 508 8.50 13.70 8.96
CA GLY A 508 8.77 12.44 9.68
C GLY A 508 10.20 11.92 9.51
N ASP A 509 10.74 11.98 8.29
CA ASP A 509 12.02 11.40 7.85
C ASP A 509 13.08 12.44 7.47
N ALA A 510 12.68 13.65 7.07
CA ALA A 510 13.58 14.58 6.41
C ALA A 510 14.29 15.48 7.43
N ASN A 511 15.53 15.14 7.77
CA ASN A 511 16.34 15.89 8.71
C ASN A 511 16.97 17.12 8.05
N GLU A 512 16.83 18.26 8.71
CA GLU A 512 17.37 19.54 8.28
C GLU A 512 18.57 19.92 9.15
N ILE A 513 19.69 20.24 8.50
CA ILE A 513 20.90 20.74 9.17
C ILE A 513 21.31 22.12 8.64
N ASP A 514 21.98 22.90 9.48
CA ASP A 514 22.62 24.15 9.08
C ASP A 514 23.94 23.86 8.35
N VAL A 515 24.01 24.25 7.08
CA VAL A 515 25.19 24.13 6.21
C VAL A 515 25.76 25.48 5.81
N THR A 516 25.40 26.54 6.55
CA THR A 516 25.90 27.90 6.30
C THR A 516 27.44 27.91 6.27
N ASP A 517 28.00 28.58 5.26
CA ASP A 517 29.44 28.64 4.98
C ASP A 517 30.11 27.26 4.71
N GLY A 518 29.33 26.23 4.39
CA GLY A 518 29.82 24.91 3.97
C GLY A 518 30.20 24.80 2.50
N VAL A 519 30.78 23.67 2.12
CA VAL A 519 30.99 23.27 0.71
C VAL A 519 30.26 21.95 0.46
N ILE A 520 29.43 21.92 -0.58
CA ILE A 520 28.57 20.80 -0.95
C ILE A 520 29.03 20.26 -2.30
N GLN A 521 29.16 18.94 -2.40
CA GLN A 521 29.30 18.22 -3.66
C GLN A 521 28.01 17.45 -3.90
N ALA A 522 27.40 17.62 -5.07
CA ALA A 522 26.13 16.99 -5.40
C ALA A 522 26.13 16.41 -6.82
N GLU A 523 25.35 15.36 -7.03
CA GLU A 523 24.94 14.87 -8.34
C GLU A 523 23.53 15.38 -8.64
N ILE A 524 23.33 15.94 -9.83
CA ILE A 524 22.07 16.54 -10.24
C ILE A 524 21.60 15.98 -11.57
N ASP A 525 20.29 15.78 -11.70
CA ASP A 525 19.62 15.55 -12.97
C ASP A 525 19.26 16.89 -13.61
N LEU A 526 19.79 17.10 -14.80
CA LEU A 526 19.72 18.34 -15.56
C LEU A 526 18.97 18.10 -16.87
N TYR A 527 17.81 18.71 -17.02
CA TYR A 527 17.23 18.92 -18.34
C TYR A 527 18.08 19.93 -19.13
N GLN A 528 18.42 19.56 -20.35
CA GLN A 528 19.08 20.42 -21.32
C GLN A 528 18.49 20.20 -22.71
N LEU A 529 18.80 21.11 -23.64
CA LEU A 529 18.43 20.95 -25.03
C LEU A 529 19.60 20.32 -25.78
N ASP A 530 19.34 19.21 -26.46
CA ASP A 530 20.34 18.52 -27.26
C ASP A 530 20.67 19.30 -28.55
N ARG A 531 21.47 18.71 -29.45
CA ARG A 531 21.83 19.36 -30.72
C ARG A 531 20.67 19.49 -31.71
N THR A 532 19.59 18.73 -31.50
CA THR A 532 18.36 18.74 -32.30
C THR A 532 17.25 19.57 -31.66
N GLY A 533 17.52 20.18 -30.49
CA GLY A 533 16.59 21.02 -29.77
C GLY A 533 15.49 20.22 -29.07
N GLU A 534 15.70 18.92 -28.90
CA GLU A 534 14.88 18.07 -28.05
C GLU A 534 15.32 18.21 -26.61
N ILE A 535 14.39 18.02 -25.68
CA ILE A 535 14.69 17.98 -24.25
C ILE A 535 15.36 16.64 -23.96
N GLU A 536 16.56 16.68 -23.40
CA GLU A 536 17.24 15.50 -22.87
C GLU A 536 17.54 15.68 -21.38
N ARG A 537 17.54 14.58 -20.64
CA ARG A 537 17.92 14.53 -19.23
C ARG A 537 19.35 13.98 -19.11
N VAL A 538 20.23 14.70 -18.41
CA VAL A 538 21.62 14.28 -18.18
C VAL A 538 22.00 14.38 -16.70
N ARG A 539 22.78 13.41 -16.21
CA ARG A 539 23.31 13.42 -14.84
C ARG A 539 24.66 14.13 -14.78
N LYS A 540 24.82 15.12 -13.88
CA LYS A 540 26.02 15.96 -13.76
C LYS A 540 26.45 16.12 -12.30
N ARG A 541 27.76 16.05 -12.03
CA ARG A 541 28.31 16.37 -10.71
C ARG A 541 28.66 17.86 -10.60
N ILE A 542 28.23 18.51 -9.52
CA ILE A 542 28.46 19.92 -9.21
C ILE A 542 29.16 20.11 -7.86
N THR A 543 29.75 21.29 -7.66
CA THR A 543 30.29 21.72 -6.36
C THR A 543 29.77 23.12 -6.06
N LEU A 544 29.12 23.26 -4.91
CA LEU A 544 28.51 24.48 -4.42
C LEU A 544 29.30 24.96 -3.19
N ASP A 545 29.88 26.15 -3.28
CA ASP A 545 30.60 26.78 -2.18
C ASP A 545 29.75 27.90 -1.58
N LEU A 546 29.28 27.68 -0.34
CA LEU A 546 28.39 28.61 0.36
C LEU A 546 29.14 29.67 1.19
N ARG A 547 30.49 29.60 1.21
CA ARG A 547 31.32 30.52 2.00
C ARG A 547 31.23 31.96 1.50
N ALA A 548 31.54 32.88 2.42
CA ALA A 548 31.71 34.28 2.09
C ALA A 548 32.74 34.53 0.97
N GLY A 549 32.29 35.15 -0.11
CA GLY A 549 33.17 35.58 -1.20
C GLY A 549 33.54 34.47 -2.19
N ALA A 550 32.91 33.29 -2.10
CA ALA A 550 33.01 32.25 -3.11
C ALA A 550 32.62 32.79 -4.50
N LYS A 551 33.23 32.24 -5.56
CA LYS A 551 32.92 32.56 -6.95
C LYS A 551 32.68 31.27 -7.71
N GLY A 552 31.48 31.13 -8.28
CA GLY A 552 31.10 29.96 -9.05
C GLY A 552 31.67 29.96 -10.47
N PRO A 553 31.65 28.81 -11.14
CA PRO A 553 32.27 28.62 -12.46
C PRO A 553 31.49 29.30 -13.60
N GLU A 554 30.21 29.63 -13.42
CA GLU A 554 29.35 30.19 -14.46
C GLU A 554 29.15 31.69 -14.22
N ASP A 555 30.10 32.50 -14.70
CA ASP A 555 30.15 33.97 -14.52
C ASP A 555 30.14 34.42 -13.05
N GLY A 556 30.63 33.57 -12.14
CA GLY A 556 30.63 33.81 -10.70
C GLY A 556 29.45 33.17 -9.95
N MET A 557 28.51 32.54 -10.67
CA MET A 557 27.36 31.83 -10.11
C MET A 557 27.58 30.31 -10.07
N PHE A 558 26.86 29.62 -9.18
CA PHE A 558 26.84 28.17 -9.05
C PHE A 558 25.53 27.61 -9.59
N LEU A 559 25.58 26.66 -10.53
CA LEU A 559 24.42 25.93 -11.02
C LEU A 559 23.82 25.07 -9.89
N LEU A 560 22.51 25.15 -9.71
CA LEU A 560 21.74 24.29 -8.81
C LEU A 560 20.99 23.19 -9.58
N GLY A 561 20.51 23.47 -10.79
CA GLY A 561 19.83 22.50 -11.67
C GLY A 561 18.98 23.18 -12.76
N SER A 562 18.05 22.45 -13.37
CA SER A 562 17.10 22.98 -14.38
C SER A 562 15.70 22.39 -14.19
N GLN A 563 14.69 22.77 -14.97
CA GLN A 563 13.35 22.15 -15.00
C GLN A 563 12.70 22.38 -16.37
N VAL A 564 11.77 21.53 -16.80
CA VAL A 564 10.94 21.79 -18.00
C VAL A 564 9.89 22.84 -17.65
N ALA A 565 9.84 23.92 -18.41
CA ALA A 565 8.86 25.00 -18.24
C ALA A 565 7.67 24.85 -19.19
N ASP A 566 7.89 24.28 -20.37
CA ASP A 566 6.86 23.96 -21.36
C ASP A 566 7.41 22.90 -22.33
N ALA A 567 6.82 21.70 -22.33
CA ALA A 567 7.27 20.59 -23.17
C ALA A 567 6.98 20.83 -24.66
N GLY A 568 5.80 21.35 -24.98
CA GLY A 568 5.40 21.63 -26.37
C GLY A 568 6.22 22.76 -27.02
N GLU A 569 6.61 23.77 -26.23
CA GLU A 569 7.53 24.83 -26.67
C GLU A 569 9.02 24.46 -26.51
N ARG A 570 9.33 23.28 -25.96
CA ARG A 570 10.69 22.81 -25.68
C ARG A 570 11.50 23.82 -24.88
N ARG A 571 10.88 24.38 -23.85
CA ARG A 571 11.42 25.42 -22.98
C ARG A 571 11.80 24.84 -21.63
N ILE A 572 13.02 25.12 -21.18
CA ILE A 572 13.58 24.73 -19.89
C ILE A 572 14.01 25.97 -19.09
N THR A 573 14.02 25.89 -17.76
CA THR A 573 14.53 26.92 -16.85
C THR A 573 15.73 26.40 -16.09
N LYS A 574 16.90 27.05 -16.19
CA LYS A 574 18.08 26.79 -15.34
C LYS A 574 18.09 27.68 -14.10
N VAL A 575 18.56 27.14 -12.99
CA VAL A 575 18.55 27.79 -11.67
C VAL A 575 19.95 27.87 -11.08
N PHE A 576 20.33 29.05 -10.61
CA PHE A 576 21.67 29.37 -10.11
C PHE A 576 21.65 30.06 -8.74
N TYR A 577 22.69 29.84 -7.95
CA TYR A 577 23.02 30.63 -6.76
C TYR A 577 24.11 31.66 -7.10
N ASP A 578 23.81 32.94 -6.87
CA ASP A 578 24.74 34.06 -7.03
C ASP A 578 25.23 34.55 -5.65
N PRO A 579 26.48 34.25 -5.26
CA PRO A 579 27.05 34.65 -3.98
C PRO A 579 27.39 36.16 -3.91
N ARG A 580 27.58 36.84 -5.06
CA ARG A 580 27.89 38.28 -5.10
C ARG A 580 26.66 39.11 -4.77
N ASP A 581 25.57 38.85 -5.50
CA ASP A 581 24.33 39.61 -5.35
C ASP A 581 23.43 39.07 -4.24
N ARG A 582 23.78 37.88 -3.70
CA ARG A 582 22.97 37.13 -2.73
C ARG A 582 21.58 36.91 -3.28
N SER A 583 21.51 36.26 -4.43
CA SER A 583 20.25 35.96 -5.11
C SER A 583 20.24 34.57 -5.70
N ILE A 584 19.04 34.04 -5.89
CA ILE A 584 18.79 32.91 -6.79
C ILE A 584 18.38 33.47 -8.14
N VAL A 585 19.00 32.99 -9.21
CA VAL A 585 18.77 33.44 -10.59
C VAL A 585 18.10 32.31 -11.36
N LYS A 586 16.95 32.58 -11.98
CA LYS A 586 16.29 31.66 -12.92
C LYS A 586 16.43 32.20 -14.33
N ARG A 587 16.82 31.34 -15.27
CA ARG A 587 17.11 31.71 -16.66
C ARG A 587 16.54 30.67 -17.62
N ASP A 588 15.67 31.10 -18.53
CA ASP A 588 15.02 30.21 -19.49
C ASP A 588 15.88 29.97 -20.74
N GLU A 589 15.80 28.76 -21.28
CA GLU A 589 16.38 28.34 -22.54
C GLU A 589 15.32 27.60 -23.38
N TRP A 590 15.26 27.85 -24.68
CA TRP A 590 14.31 27.16 -25.59
C TRP A 590 14.91 26.94 -26.97
N ALA A 591 14.40 25.94 -27.69
CA ALA A 591 14.80 25.64 -29.05
C ALA A 591 13.96 26.45 -30.06
N GLU A 592 14.61 27.16 -30.98
CA GLU A 592 13.98 27.72 -32.17
C GLU A 592 14.32 26.87 -33.40
N HIS A 593 13.30 26.31 -34.04
CA HIS A 593 13.44 25.52 -35.26
C HIS A 593 13.24 26.38 -36.51
N SER A 594 14.17 26.30 -37.45
CA SER A 594 14.08 26.89 -38.78
C SER A 594 14.44 25.84 -39.83
N GLY A 595 13.42 25.07 -40.25
CA GLY A 595 13.62 23.88 -41.07
C GLY A 595 14.41 22.81 -40.31
N ARG A 596 15.54 22.34 -40.86
CA ARG A 596 16.43 21.38 -40.20
C ARG A 596 17.43 22.01 -39.22
N ARG A 597 17.42 23.33 -39.05
CA ARG A 597 18.34 24.04 -38.16
C ARG A 597 17.67 24.36 -36.84
N VAL A 598 18.42 24.16 -35.77
CA VAL A 598 18.00 24.40 -34.40
C VAL A 598 18.94 25.44 -33.79
N ARG A 599 18.36 26.44 -33.11
CA ARG A 599 19.12 27.40 -32.32
C ARG A 599 18.57 27.40 -30.90
N VAL A 600 19.41 27.11 -29.92
CA VAL A 600 19.08 27.33 -28.51
C VAL A 600 19.14 28.83 -28.22
N ARG A 601 18.03 29.39 -27.76
CA ARG A 601 17.94 30.74 -27.24
C ARG A 601 18.05 30.71 -25.73
N ILE A 602 18.62 31.79 -25.19
CA ILE A 602 18.75 32.02 -23.76
C ILE A 602 18.06 33.34 -23.48
N SER A 603 17.15 33.37 -22.51
CA SER A 603 16.46 34.59 -22.09
C SER A 603 17.47 35.65 -21.64
N ALA A 604 17.29 36.88 -22.11
CA ALA A 604 17.99 38.04 -21.57
C ALA A 604 17.40 38.51 -20.23
N ASP A 605 16.13 38.17 -19.99
CA ASP A 605 15.41 38.49 -18.76
C ASP A 605 15.63 37.38 -17.74
N GLU A 606 16.35 37.69 -16.66
CA GLU A 606 16.58 36.80 -15.54
C GLU A 606 15.61 37.12 -14.40
N HIS A 607 14.94 36.09 -13.88
CA HIS A 607 14.15 36.26 -12.68
C HIS A 607 15.04 36.05 -11.45
N ARG A 608 15.20 37.11 -10.63
CA ARG A 608 16.05 37.08 -9.42
C ARG A 608 15.23 37.08 -8.12
N VAL A 609 15.53 36.13 -7.24
CA VAL A 609 14.99 36.06 -5.87
C VAL A 609 16.06 36.53 -4.89
N ALA A 610 15.82 37.65 -4.21
CA ALA A 610 16.78 38.23 -3.26
C ALA A 610 16.82 37.45 -1.92
N LEU A 611 18.02 37.06 -1.50
CA LEU A 611 18.26 36.35 -0.24
C LEU A 611 18.34 37.31 0.97
N ALA A 612 18.11 36.75 2.16
CA ALA A 612 18.17 37.48 3.42
C ALA A 612 19.58 38.01 3.74
N ALA A 613 19.65 39.02 4.62
CA ALA A 613 20.92 39.62 5.01
C ALA A 613 21.80 38.66 5.82
N LYS A 614 21.20 37.90 6.75
CA LYS A 614 21.85 36.79 7.44
C LYS A 614 21.87 35.60 6.49
N ARG A 615 23.07 35.06 6.21
CA ARG A 615 23.19 33.80 5.48
C ARG A 615 22.70 32.70 6.40
N ASN A 616 21.60 32.10 6.00
CA ASN A 616 21.07 30.91 6.60
C ASN A 616 20.74 30.00 5.44
N VAL A 617 21.54 28.96 5.28
CA VAL A 617 21.35 27.93 4.27
C VAL A 617 21.23 26.62 5.01
N THR A 618 20.10 25.96 4.84
CA THR A 618 19.89 24.63 5.39
C THR A 618 19.87 23.62 4.27
N LEU A 619 20.30 22.41 4.62
CA LEU A 619 20.25 21.24 3.76
C LEU A 619 19.33 20.24 4.44
N THR A 620 18.36 19.75 3.70
CA THR A 620 17.44 18.70 4.12
C THR A 620 17.79 17.44 3.36
N ARG A 621 17.88 16.34 4.09
CA ARG A 621 18.08 14.99 3.57
C ARG A 621 17.07 14.08 4.23
N GLU A 622 16.52 13.17 3.45
CA GLU A 622 15.80 12.02 3.98
C GLU A 622 16.75 11.16 4.81
N ALA A 623 16.48 11.06 6.11
CA ALA A 623 17.32 10.34 7.02
C ALA A 623 17.18 8.84 6.75
N ARG A 624 18.26 8.20 6.31
CA ARG A 624 18.32 6.73 6.18
C ARG A 624 18.13 5.97 7.50
N TYR A 625 18.13 6.68 8.63
CA TYR A 625 18.01 6.11 9.97
C TYR A 625 17.01 6.94 10.76
N ASP A 626 15.78 6.45 10.85
CA ASP A 626 14.72 7.11 11.59
C ASP A 626 14.98 7.13 13.09
N ASP A 627 14.21 7.96 13.79
CA ASP A 627 14.11 7.91 15.24
C ASP A 627 13.61 6.51 15.67
N PRO A 628 14.44 5.72 16.41
CA PRO A 628 14.04 4.40 16.87
C PRO A 628 12.76 4.39 17.71
N GLY A 629 12.38 5.54 18.29
CA GLY A 629 11.11 5.75 18.98
C GLY A 629 9.88 5.48 18.10
N MET A 630 9.97 5.71 16.79
CA MET A 630 8.86 5.51 15.85
C MET A 630 8.46 4.04 15.70
N TYR A 631 9.42 3.12 15.84
CA TYR A 631 9.17 1.68 15.71
C TYR A 631 8.59 1.04 16.97
N GLN A 632 8.63 1.72 18.12
CA GLN A 632 8.37 1.09 19.42
C GLN A 632 6.95 0.55 19.55
N THR A 633 5.94 1.21 18.98
CA THR A 633 4.55 0.73 19.01
C THR A 633 4.41 -0.64 18.34
N LEU A 634 5.05 -0.82 17.18
CA LEU A 634 5.00 -2.07 16.42
C LEU A 634 5.86 -3.16 17.05
N LEU A 635 7.03 -2.78 17.59
CA LEU A 635 7.84 -3.69 18.40
C LEU A 635 7.07 -4.15 19.65
N ASP A 636 6.27 -3.29 20.27
CA ASP A 636 5.40 -3.67 21.38
C ASP A 636 4.25 -4.59 20.92
N HIS A 637 3.67 -4.39 19.74
CA HIS A 637 2.68 -5.32 19.18
C HIS A 637 3.29 -6.71 18.97
N ALA A 638 4.48 -6.76 18.39
CA ALA A 638 5.23 -8.00 18.17
C ALA A 638 5.64 -8.68 19.47
N LEU A 639 6.32 -7.97 20.37
CA LEU A 639 6.95 -8.54 21.56
C LEU A 639 5.97 -8.69 22.74
N ARG A 640 5.09 -7.69 22.95
CA ARG A 640 4.21 -7.64 24.12
C ARG A 640 2.78 -8.12 23.86
N LYS A 641 2.35 -8.22 22.60
CA LYS A 641 1.06 -8.83 22.23
C LYS A 641 1.19 -10.14 21.47
N GLY A 642 2.39 -10.43 20.93
CA GLY A 642 2.63 -11.60 20.08
C GLY A 642 2.04 -11.46 18.68
N GLN A 643 1.60 -10.25 18.29
CA GLN A 643 0.95 -9.99 17.02
C GLN A 643 2.00 -9.84 15.91
N PRO A 644 1.86 -10.50 14.75
CA PRO A 644 2.78 -10.31 13.64
C PRO A 644 2.69 -8.89 13.10
N ILE A 645 3.83 -8.41 12.62
CA ILE A 645 4.00 -7.12 11.93
C ILE A 645 4.63 -7.39 10.56
N CYS A 646 4.61 -6.40 9.69
CA CYS A 646 5.32 -6.40 8.43
C CYS A 646 6.53 -5.47 8.51
N ALA A 647 7.50 -5.73 7.65
CA ALA A 647 8.69 -4.92 7.53
C ALA A 647 9.05 -4.73 6.06
N ASP A 648 9.53 -3.53 5.74
CA ASP A 648 10.34 -3.27 4.57
C ASP A 648 11.82 -3.45 4.96
N THR A 649 12.55 -4.34 4.28
CA THR A 649 13.88 -4.79 4.73
C THR A 649 15.01 -4.66 3.70
N ASP A 650 14.81 -4.20 2.45
CA ASP A 650 15.93 -3.99 1.51
C ASP A 650 15.66 -3.05 0.30
N GLU A 651 16.64 -2.18 -0.01
CA GLU A 651 16.70 -1.15 -1.06
C GLU A 651 16.94 -1.71 -2.49
N ARG A 652 17.00 -3.05 -2.71
CA ARG A 652 17.45 -3.66 -3.99
C ARG A 652 16.67 -4.87 -4.49
N ALA A 653 15.65 -5.32 -3.76
CA ALA A 653 14.77 -6.39 -4.23
C ALA A 653 13.70 -5.84 -5.19
N PRO A 654 12.99 -6.66 -5.99
CA PRO A 654 11.76 -6.25 -6.67
C PRO A 654 10.52 -6.28 -5.75
N VAL A 655 10.66 -6.79 -4.52
CA VAL A 655 9.60 -6.90 -3.50
C VAL A 655 10.19 -6.53 -2.14
N TRP A 656 9.60 -5.53 -1.47
CA TRP A 656 10.22 -4.86 -0.31
C TRP A 656 9.51 -5.19 1.01
N ASN A 657 8.17 -5.19 1.00
CA ASN A 657 7.34 -5.46 2.17
C ASN A 657 7.04 -6.94 2.35
N GLY A 658 7.35 -7.48 3.52
CA GLY A 658 7.02 -8.86 3.88
C GLY A 658 6.62 -8.99 5.35
N MET A 659 5.85 -10.02 5.64
CA MET A 659 5.56 -10.41 7.01
C MET A 659 6.88 -10.72 7.75
N VAL A 660 7.02 -10.20 8.97
CA VAL A 660 8.12 -10.55 9.88
C VAL A 660 7.90 -11.96 10.40
N THR A 661 8.83 -12.86 10.09
CA THR A 661 8.77 -14.27 10.50
C THR A 661 9.56 -14.52 11.79
N ARG A 662 10.55 -13.67 12.09
CA ARG A 662 11.34 -13.74 13.33
C ARG A 662 11.91 -12.39 13.74
N LEU A 663 11.94 -12.17 15.05
CA LEU A 663 12.70 -11.08 15.68
C LEU A 663 13.71 -11.66 16.68
N GLU A 664 14.91 -11.10 16.69
CA GLU A 664 15.92 -11.38 17.70
C GLU A 664 16.30 -10.08 18.41
N VAL A 665 15.97 -10.00 19.69
CA VAL A 665 16.14 -8.80 20.51
C VAL A 665 17.31 -9.01 21.46
N GLU A 666 18.29 -8.12 21.41
CA GLU A 666 19.47 -8.11 22.26
C GLU A 666 19.63 -6.78 22.98
N ARG A 667 19.95 -6.84 24.27
CA ARG A 667 20.50 -5.70 25.01
C ARG A 667 22.02 -5.80 25.03
N VAL A 668 22.67 -5.01 24.18
CA VAL A 668 24.10 -5.13 23.86
C VAL A 668 24.97 -4.59 24.99
N ALA A 669 24.63 -3.42 25.54
CA ALA A 669 25.40 -2.76 26.59
C ALA A 669 24.52 -1.82 27.42
N ILE A 670 25.00 -1.46 28.62
CA ILE A 670 24.32 -0.55 29.55
C ILE A 670 25.35 0.40 30.15
N ASN A 671 25.00 1.67 30.23
CA ASN A 671 25.67 2.67 31.05
C ASN A 671 24.70 3.20 32.11
N ASP A 672 24.76 2.62 33.31
CA ASP A 672 23.87 2.96 34.42
C ASP A 672 24.00 4.43 34.84
N ALA A 673 25.21 5.00 34.75
CA ALA A 673 25.51 6.36 35.16
C ALA A 673 24.88 7.40 34.21
N ALA A 674 24.91 7.15 32.91
CA ALA A 674 24.23 7.99 31.91
C ALA A 674 22.73 7.64 31.77
N GLY A 675 22.29 6.50 32.31
CA GLY A 675 20.94 5.97 32.12
C GLY A 675 20.67 5.60 30.66
N VAL A 676 21.70 5.13 29.94
CA VAL A 676 21.64 4.81 28.51
C VAL A 676 21.87 3.32 28.30
N GLU A 677 21.07 2.73 27.42
CA GLU A 677 21.16 1.33 27.02
C GLU A 677 21.37 1.23 25.51
N GLN A 678 22.16 0.25 25.07
CA GLN A 678 22.30 -0.11 23.67
C GLN A 678 21.46 -1.35 23.36
N TRP A 679 20.59 -1.23 22.38
CA TRP A 679 19.69 -2.27 21.92
C TRP A 679 19.97 -2.63 20.47
N ARG A 680 19.80 -3.90 20.14
CA ARG A 680 19.82 -4.41 18.77
C ARG A 680 18.61 -5.31 18.57
N ILE A 681 17.93 -5.13 17.44
CA ILE A 681 16.83 -5.95 16.99
C ILE A 681 17.13 -6.40 15.56
N THR A 682 17.36 -7.69 15.38
CA THR A 682 17.46 -8.30 14.05
C THR A 682 16.06 -8.73 13.62
N ILE A 683 15.69 -8.36 12.40
CA ILE A 683 14.35 -8.52 11.83
C ILE A 683 14.48 -9.43 10.62
N ASP A 684 13.96 -10.63 10.73
CA ASP A 684 13.82 -11.57 9.62
C ASP A 684 12.41 -11.41 9.04
N ALA A 685 12.31 -10.90 7.82
CA ALA A 685 11.07 -10.81 7.06
C ALA A 685 11.09 -11.76 5.86
N ARG A 686 9.94 -12.00 5.24
CA ARG A 686 9.83 -12.94 4.11
C ARG A 686 10.83 -12.65 2.98
N PHE A 687 11.09 -11.37 2.69
CA PHE A 687 11.88 -10.95 1.53
C PHE A 687 13.29 -10.46 1.87
N GLY A 688 13.65 -10.40 3.15
CA GLY A 688 14.93 -9.84 3.54
C GLY A 688 15.16 -9.84 5.04
N GLN A 689 16.31 -9.30 5.40
CA GLN A 689 16.73 -9.16 6.78
C GLN A 689 17.23 -7.74 7.02
N ALA A 690 16.78 -7.16 8.12
CA ALA A 690 17.22 -5.85 8.55
C ALA A 690 17.65 -5.87 10.01
N GLN A 691 18.41 -4.86 10.42
CA GLN A 691 18.87 -4.70 11.79
C GLN A 691 18.66 -3.28 12.27
N LEU A 692 17.84 -3.14 13.31
CA LEU A 692 17.61 -1.91 14.05
C LEU A 692 18.56 -1.88 15.27
N GLU A 693 19.55 -1.00 15.28
CA GLU A 693 20.48 -0.83 16.43
C GLU A 693 20.44 0.61 16.95
N TYR A 694 20.21 0.80 18.25
CA TYR A 694 20.05 2.14 18.81
C TYR A 694 20.55 2.26 20.25
N LEU A 695 20.87 3.49 20.64
CA LEU A 695 21.01 3.91 22.03
C LEU A 695 19.68 4.49 22.50
N MET A 696 19.29 4.17 23.72
CA MET A 696 18.08 4.69 24.35
C MET A 696 18.42 5.23 25.73
N ARG A 697 18.11 6.50 25.98
CA ARG A 697 18.22 7.12 27.30
C ARG A 697 16.89 6.98 28.04
N ARG A 698 16.93 6.55 29.31
CA ARG A 698 15.76 6.44 30.18
C ARG A 698 15.54 7.71 31.00
N GLY A 699 14.28 7.98 31.33
CA GLY A 699 13.87 8.95 32.34
C GLY A 699 13.98 8.40 33.77
N ASP A 700 13.59 9.23 34.75
CA ASP A 700 13.67 8.89 36.18
C ASP A 700 12.73 7.75 36.60
N ASP A 701 11.63 7.55 35.86
CA ASP A 701 10.66 6.46 36.04
C ASP A 701 11.02 5.18 35.25
N GLY A 702 12.10 5.26 34.45
CA GLY A 702 12.59 4.18 33.60
C GLY A 702 11.95 4.11 32.22
N GLU A 703 11.01 4.99 31.88
CA GLU A 703 10.48 5.05 30.53
C GLU A 703 11.54 5.59 29.55
N PRO A 704 11.55 5.15 28.28
CA PRO A 704 12.39 5.75 27.25
C PRO A 704 12.13 7.26 27.12
N ALA A 705 13.19 8.08 27.15
CA ALA A 705 13.12 9.53 27.06
C ALA A 705 13.73 10.09 25.77
N ALA A 706 14.72 9.40 25.20
CA ALA A 706 15.33 9.75 23.93
C ALA A 706 15.97 8.53 23.28
N TRP A 707 16.01 8.53 21.95
CA TRP A 707 16.64 7.49 21.14
C TRP A 707 17.67 8.09 20.19
N CYS A 708 18.74 7.36 19.92
CA CYS A 708 19.76 7.72 18.95
C CYS A 708 20.07 6.48 18.10
N PRO A 709 19.81 6.50 16.78
CA PRO A 709 20.17 5.39 15.91
C PRO A 709 21.69 5.18 15.89
N VAL A 710 22.11 3.93 15.71
CA VAL A 710 23.53 3.53 15.71
C VAL A 710 23.92 2.96 14.36
N ARG A 711 24.89 3.61 13.72
CA ARG A 711 25.51 3.13 12.48
C ARG A 711 26.84 2.43 12.77
N ARG A 712 26.99 1.20 12.27
CA ARG A 712 28.30 0.51 12.22
C ARG A 712 28.83 0.55 10.79
N ALA A 713 30.06 1.03 10.63
CA ALA A 713 30.71 1.13 9.30
C ALA A 713 30.82 -0.22 8.57
N ASN A 714 30.76 -1.34 9.29
CA ASN A 714 30.86 -2.71 8.76
C ASN A 714 29.58 -3.54 9.01
N ALA A 715 28.41 -2.90 9.18
CA ALA A 715 27.16 -3.66 9.30
C ALA A 715 26.93 -4.48 8.02
N GLN A 716 26.59 -5.77 8.18
CA GLN A 716 26.27 -6.65 7.06
C GLN A 716 24.79 -6.54 6.65
N LEU A 717 23.93 -6.17 7.58
CA LEU A 717 22.50 -5.97 7.37
C LEU A 717 22.18 -4.48 7.28
N GLY A 718 21.20 -4.14 6.43
CA GLY A 718 20.64 -2.79 6.32
C GLY A 718 19.79 -2.41 7.54
N TRP A 719 19.45 -1.13 7.62
CA TRP A 719 18.43 -0.65 8.55
C TRP A 719 17.05 -0.97 7.97
N PRO A 720 16.02 -1.31 8.78
CA PRO A 720 14.67 -1.46 8.24
C PRO A 720 14.14 -0.08 7.83
N ASP A 721 13.63 0.07 6.61
CA ASP A 721 13.05 1.35 6.19
C ASP A 721 11.85 1.67 7.08
N PHE A 722 10.87 0.77 7.13
CA PHE A 722 9.74 0.90 8.06
C PHE A 722 9.18 -0.45 8.49
N LEU A 723 8.54 -0.44 9.65
CA LEU A 723 7.67 -1.49 10.14
C LEU A 723 6.24 -1.01 10.02
N TRP A 724 5.31 -1.92 9.81
CA TRP A 724 3.90 -1.56 9.77
C TRP A 724 3.01 -2.74 10.15
N GLN A 725 1.78 -2.45 10.52
CA GLN A 725 0.72 -3.42 10.75
C GLN A 725 -0.61 -2.78 10.35
N ASP A 726 -1.46 -3.56 9.69
CA ASP A 726 -2.79 -3.14 9.33
C ASP A 726 -3.79 -4.20 9.77
N LEU A 727 -4.85 -3.76 10.45
CA LEU A 727 -6.06 -4.51 10.72
C LEU A 727 -7.19 -3.85 9.92
N PRO A 728 -7.44 -4.30 8.68
CA PRO A 728 -8.38 -3.67 7.80
C PRO A 728 -9.81 -3.64 8.36
N ASP A 729 -10.50 -2.55 8.08
CA ASP A 729 -11.94 -2.36 8.28
C ASP A 729 -12.55 -1.77 7.02
N ILE A 730 -12.83 -2.66 6.07
CA ILE A 730 -13.15 -2.29 4.70
C ILE A 730 -14.63 -2.50 4.45
N ALA A 731 -15.38 -1.44 4.19
CA ALA A 731 -16.80 -1.50 3.89
C ALA A 731 -17.14 -0.73 2.62
N SER A 732 -18.22 -1.08 1.94
CA SER A 732 -18.75 -0.22 0.85
C SER A 732 -19.19 1.16 1.38
N LYS A 733 -19.59 1.21 2.65
CA LYS A 733 -19.99 2.39 3.41
C LYS A 733 -19.81 2.14 4.90
N ALA A 734 -19.51 3.18 5.66
CA ALA A 734 -19.34 3.11 7.10
C ALA A 734 -19.94 4.34 7.78
N LEU A 735 -20.25 4.21 9.08
CA LEU A 735 -20.58 5.33 9.93
C LEU A 735 -19.29 5.90 10.53
N VAL A 736 -18.87 7.07 10.05
CA VAL A 736 -17.66 7.78 10.50
C VAL A 736 -18.07 9.08 11.16
N ASP A 737 -17.67 9.31 12.42
CA ASP A 737 -18.08 10.46 13.23
C ASP A 737 -19.60 10.71 13.24
N GLY A 738 -20.38 9.62 13.25
CA GLY A 738 -21.84 9.66 13.25
C GLY A 738 -22.49 9.98 11.89
N ARG A 739 -21.71 9.99 10.80
CA ARG A 739 -22.20 10.25 9.42
C ARG A 739 -21.96 9.05 8.52
N TRP A 740 -22.91 8.76 7.65
CA TRP A 740 -22.73 7.72 6.62
C TRP A 740 -21.81 8.26 5.52
N MET A 741 -20.69 7.58 5.32
CA MET A 741 -19.72 7.88 4.27
C MET A 741 -19.52 6.65 3.38
N VAL A 742 -18.99 6.87 2.18
CA VAL A 742 -18.67 5.80 1.23
C VAL A 742 -17.18 5.63 1.12
N ASN A 743 -16.74 4.39 0.88
CA ASN A 743 -15.33 4.10 0.70
C ASN A 743 -14.82 4.75 -0.60
N THR A 744 -13.77 5.56 -0.46
CA THR A 744 -13.23 6.39 -1.53
C THR A 744 -12.68 5.53 -2.66
N THR A 745 -11.86 4.53 -2.33
CA THR A 745 -11.26 3.62 -3.31
C THR A 745 -12.30 2.84 -4.09
N MET A 746 -13.28 2.25 -3.41
CA MET A 746 -14.35 1.48 -4.06
C MET A 746 -15.21 2.37 -4.96
N PHE A 747 -15.47 3.60 -4.56
CA PHE A 747 -16.23 4.56 -5.37
C PHE A 747 -15.43 4.99 -6.61
N ASP A 748 -14.17 5.38 -6.45
CA ASP A 748 -13.32 5.86 -7.54
C ASP A 748 -13.00 4.74 -8.56
N ARG A 749 -12.92 3.49 -8.11
CA ARG A 749 -12.81 2.31 -8.98
C ARG A 749 -14.15 1.87 -9.59
N GLY A 750 -15.26 2.52 -9.26
CA GLY A 750 -16.60 2.17 -9.73
C GLY A 750 -17.13 0.82 -9.20
N MET A 751 -16.52 0.27 -8.14
CA MET A 751 -16.98 -0.96 -7.48
C MET A 751 -18.33 -0.77 -6.79
N ILE A 752 -18.64 0.48 -6.41
CA ILE A 752 -19.92 0.90 -5.86
C ILE A 752 -20.49 2.05 -6.69
N THR A 753 -21.82 2.16 -6.71
CA THR A 753 -22.52 3.31 -7.32
C THR A 753 -23.54 3.87 -6.35
N ILE A 754 -23.91 5.13 -6.54
CA ILE A 754 -24.78 5.84 -5.60
C ILE A 754 -25.98 6.37 -6.34
N GLU A 755 -27.16 6.04 -5.81
CA GLU A 755 -28.43 6.58 -6.26
C GLU A 755 -28.96 7.55 -5.20
N ARG A 756 -29.38 8.73 -5.64
CA ARG A 756 -30.02 9.73 -4.78
C ARG A 756 -31.51 9.75 -5.05
N ASP A 757 -32.28 9.30 -4.07
CA ASP A 757 -33.72 9.55 -4.03
C ASP A 757 -33.97 10.93 -3.41
N ARG A 758 -34.32 11.88 -4.27
CA ARG A 758 -34.61 13.27 -3.85
C ARG A 758 -35.90 13.40 -3.04
N SER A 759 -36.74 12.36 -3.03
CA SER A 759 -37.99 12.34 -2.25
C SER A 759 -37.77 11.96 -0.78
N VAL A 760 -36.60 11.43 -0.43
CA VAL A 760 -36.21 11.05 0.93
C VAL A 760 -35.08 11.97 1.40
N GLU A 761 -35.28 12.66 2.52
CA GLU A 761 -34.21 13.48 3.13
C GLU A 761 -33.06 12.57 3.56
N GLY A 762 -31.85 12.83 3.05
CA GLY A 762 -30.70 11.92 3.22
C GLY A 762 -30.80 10.61 2.42
N GLY A 763 -31.70 10.52 1.43
CA GLY A 763 -32.00 9.34 0.63
C GLY A 763 -30.91 8.90 -0.34
N PHE A 764 -29.73 8.55 0.17
CA PHE A 764 -28.65 7.98 -0.61
C PHE A 764 -28.62 6.46 -0.48
N TYR A 765 -28.62 5.78 -1.62
CA TYR A 765 -28.52 4.34 -1.73
C TYR A 765 -27.19 3.96 -2.35
N VAL A 766 -26.38 3.22 -1.60
CA VAL A 766 -25.15 2.63 -2.11
C VAL A 766 -25.48 1.28 -2.71
N HIS A 767 -25.27 1.15 -4.00
CA HIS A 767 -25.32 -0.12 -4.73
C HIS A 767 -23.91 -0.72 -4.73
N ASP A 768 -23.78 -1.92 -4.20
CA ASP A 768 -22.52 -2.62 -3.92
C ASP A 768 -22.66 -4.13 -4.26
N ASP A 769 -23.43 -4.44 -5.30
CA ASP A 769 -23.75 -5.81 -5.73
C ASP A 769 -22.47 -6.65 -5.96
N HIS A 770 -21.43 -6.07 -6.57
CA HIS A 770 -20.13 -6.73 -6.75
C HIS A 770 -19.41 -7.02 -5.42
N VAL A 771 -19.30 -6.03 -4.54
CA VAL A 771 -18.61 -6.18 -3.23
C VAL A 771 -19.32 -7.21 -2.36
N LYS A 772 -20.66 -7.18 -2.32
CA LYS A 772 -21.47 -8.20 -1.63
C LYS A 772 -21.19 -9.60 -2.14
N ASN A 773 -21.10 -9.77 -3.46
CA ASN A 773 -20.82 -11.05 -4.08
C ASN A 773 -19.44 -11.58 -3.65
N VAL A 774 -18.40 -10.76 -3.74
CA VAL A 774 -17.03 -11.09 -3.33
C VAL A 774 -17.01 -11.50 -1.85
N TYR A 775 -17.55 -10.67 -0.96
CA TYR A 775 -17.52 -10.94 0.49
C TYR A 775 -18.29 -12.20 0.87
N GLU A 776 -19.43 -12.48 0.21
CA GLU A 776 -20.13 -13.73 0.45
C GLU A 776 -19.36 -14.95 -0.09
N LEU A 777 -18.65 -14.86 -1.22
CA LEU A 777 -17.84 -15.97 -1.76
C LEU A 777 -16.67 -16.27 -0.82
N VAL A 778 -15.94 -15.24 -0.39
CA VAL A 778 -14.85 -15.39 0.58
C VAL A 778 -15.36 -15.93 1.91
N TRP A 779 -16.49 -15.41 2.41
CA TRP A 779 -17.10 -15.94 3.64
C TRP A 779 -17.47 -17.42 3.51
N CYS A 780 -18.06 -17.84 2.38
CA CYS A 780 -18.42 -19.25 2.14
C CYS A 780 -17.19 -20.15 2.18
N THR A 781 -16.06 -19.70 1.60
CA THR A 781 -14.79 -20.42 1.70
C THR A 781 -14.34 -20.54 3.14
N LEU A 782 -14.29 -19.43 3.89
CA LEU A 782 -13.78 -19.42 5.27
C LEU A 782 -14.69 -20.13 6.28
N SER A 783 -15.99 -20.21 6.02
CA SER A 783 -16.98 -20.83 6.91
C SER A 783 -17.23 -22.31 6.62
N GLY A 784 -16.51 -22.91 5.66
CA GLY A 784 -16.67 -24.32 5.30
C GLY A 784 -17.79 -24.62 4.29
N HIS A 785 -18.46 -23.60 3.74
CA HIS A 785 -19.59 -23.72 2.82
C HIS A 785 -19.11 -23.76 1.36
N HIS A 786 -18.26 -24.73 1.03
CA HIS A 786 -17.51 -24.81 -0.22
C HIS A 786 -18.33 -25.14 -1.47
N TRP A 787 -19.61 -25.49 -1.31
CA TRP A 787 -20.50 -25.73 -2.42
C TRP A 787 -21.72 -24.84 -2.32
N THR A 788 -21.99 -24.06 -3.36
CA THR A 788 -23.06 -23.07 -3.35
C THR A 788 -23.96 -23.18 -4.57
N ILE A 789 -25.21 -22.75 -4.41
CA ILE A 789 -26.19 -22.58 -5.48
C ILE A 789 -26.67 -21.13 -5.42
N ILE A 790 -26.61 -20.40 -6.53
CA ILE A 790 -27.15 -19.05 -6.62
C ILE A 790 -28.32 -18.98 -7.60
N HIS A 791 -29.40 -18.34 -7.15
CA HIS A 791 -30.57 -18.03 -7.98
C HIS A 791 -31.28 -16.78 -7.46
N ASP A 792 -31.73 -15.92 -8.37
CA ASP A 792 -32.52 -14.72 -8.03
C ASP A 792 -31.86 -13.87 -6.92
N GLY A 793 -30.54 -13.70 -7.02
CA GLY A 793 -29.73 -12.95 -6.04
C GLY A 793 -29.61 -13.60 -4.66
N LYS A 794 -30.02 -14.86 -4.49
CA LYS A 794 -29.93 -15.61 -3.23
C LYS A 794 -28.92 -16.74 -3.36
N ARG A 795 -27.95 -16.77 -2.45
CA ARG A 795 -26.95 -17.83 -2.33
C ARG A 795 -27.34 -18.82 -1.23
N HIS A 796 -27.33 -20.10 -1.59
CA HIS A 796 -27.54 -21.24 -0.69
C HIS A 796 -26.23 -22.01 -0.58
N GLY A 797 -25.70 -22.15 0.64
CA GLY A 797 -24.43 -22.82 0.92
C GLY A 797 -24.62 -24.20 1.52
N PHE A 798 -23.70 -25.10 1.18
CA PHE A 798 -23.67 -26.49 1.62
C PHE A 798 -22.29 -26.79 2.19
N THR A 799 -22.25 -27.51 3.31
CA THR A 799 -21.04 -28.09 3.91
C THR A 799 -20.82 -29.54 3.48
N ASP A 800 -21.80 -30.16 2.82
CA ASP A 800 -21.70 -31.50 2.23
C ASP A 800 -21.82 -31.46 0.70
N LYS A 801 -20.79 -31.97 0.02
CA LYS A 801 -20.72 -32.08 -1.44
C LYS A 801 -21.83 -32.96 -2.01
N ARG A 802 -22.24 -34.02 -1.29
CA ARG A 802 -23.24 -34.96 -1.79
C ARG A 802 -24.61 -34.29 -1.85
N ALA A 803 -25.03 -33.67 -0.75
CA ALA A 803 -26.22 -32.82 -0.69
C ALA A 803 -26.27 -31.80 -1.84
N TRP A 804 -25.19 -31.06 -2.05
CA TRP A 804 -25.09 -30.10 -3.15
C TRP A 804 -25.22 -30.76 -4.53
N THR A 805 -24.57 -31.91 -4.75
CA THR A 805 -24.61 -32.62 -6.03
C THR A 805 -26.02 -33.08 -6.37
N ASP A 806 -26.75 -33.60 -5.38
CA ASP A 806 -28.12 -34.06 -5.57
C ASP A 806 -29.07 -32.88 -5.81
N ALA A 807 -28.88 -31.76 -5.09
CA ALA A 807 -29.63 -30.53 -5.32
C ALA A 807 -29.39 -29.93 -6.72
N ARG A 808 -28.13 -29.91 -7.16
CA ARG A 808 -27.76 -29.44 -8.51
C ARG A 808 -28.40 -30.29 -9.60
N LYS A 809 -28.36 -31.62 -9.50
CA LYS A 809 -28.97 -32.52 -10.50
C LYS A 809 -30.47 -32.29 -10.64
N GLU A 810 -31.17 -32.09 -9.52
CA GLU A 810 -32.61 -31.81 -9.55
C GLU A 810 -32.90 -30.44 -10.18
N LEU A 811 -32.09 -29.42 -9.90
CA LEU A 811 -32.18 -28.12 -10.56
C LEU A 811 -31.92 -28.19 -12.06
N GLU A 812 -30.91 -28.94 -12.50
CA GLU A 812 -30.63 -29.15 -13.92
C GLU A 812 -31.83 -29.81 -14.62
N ARG A 813 -32.46 -30.79 -13.97
CA ARG A 813 -33.66 -31.46 -14.47
C ARG A 813 -34.83 -30.48 -14.60
N LEU A 814 -35.08 -29.67 -13.57
CA LEU A 814 -36.15 -28.67 -13.56
C LEU A 814 -35.90 -27.54 -14.57
N ARG A 815 -34.65 -27.10 -14.72
CA ARG A 815 -34.23 -26.08 -15.69
C ARG A 815 -34.51 -26.50 -17.13
N LYS A 816 -34.26 -27.78 -17.48
CA LYS A 816 -34.55 -28.33 -18.81
C LYS A 816 -36.05 -28.32 -19.17
N ALA A 817 -36.93 -28.22 -18.17
CA ALA A 817 -38.38 -28.16 -18.36
C ALA A 817 -38.91 -26.73 -18.50
N LEU A 818 -38.07 -25.69 -18.42
CA LEU A 818 -38.49 -24.30 -18.59
C LEU A 818 -38.84 -24.00 -20.05
N ALA A 819 -39.97 -23.30 -20.26
CA ALA A 819 -40.40 -22.82 -21.57
C ALA A 819 -40.30 -21.30 -21.66
N PHE A 820 -39.85 -20.77 -22.81
CA PHE A 820 -39.71 -19.34 -23.06
C PHE A 820 -40.74 -18.85 -24.09
N ALA A 821 -41.27 -17.65 -23.88
CA ALA A 821 -42.03 -16.92 -24.89
C ALA A 821 -41.07 -16.32 -25.91
N GLU A 822 -41.36 -16.55 -27.19
CA GLU A 822 -40.71 -15.86 -28.33
C GLU A 822 -40.72 -14.35 -28.14
#